data_AF-A0A178FPM5-F1
#
_entry.id   AF-A0A178FPM5-F1
#
_cell.length_a   1.000
_cell.length_b   1.000
_cell.length_c   1.000
_cell.angle_alpha   90.00
_cell.angle_beta   90.00
_cell.angle_gamma   90.00
#
_symmetry.space_group_name_H-M   'P 1'
#
loop_
_entity.id
_entity.type
_entity.pdbx_description
1 polymer ?
#
loop_
_entity_poly.entity_id
_entity_poly.type
_entity_poly.pdbx_seq_one_letter_code
_entity_poly.pdbx_strand_id
1 'polypeptide(L)'
;MMAPRWTQSSSGRLFSGQSPSRSLLRSHVYSSAPFSASAESRSYEDTLPHLKIGSRTRVLFQGFTGKQATANVKESLAWGTKIVGGVKPGVEGEHLGLPIFPSVRVAQEKAKPDASAVYVPGSQTAKAIEEALEADIPLIVAVAEHVPIHDMLRIHSMLKTQSKSRLVGPNCPGIISAIGKCRIGFQPLQCFAPGNVGIVAKSGTLGYETVASTTRAGLGQSLCIGMGGDVLAGTDFVDALKVFEHDNDTHGIIIVGEIGGEAEMEAAEWIKGYRGRTSEAKPIMALIGGIEAPPGRVMGHAGAWTASGEPDARTKIQALQSAGVAMVDHPEKFGEGMKALLAGAGRRSKSTQSGPFVQRASYHTHTRRPQISLPSQSARSPQKRTLYIKSSDAFRLLEAQNISIAESKGPANFTLAIAIDRKTCGPCITVCNGTDGNTLKFPFNYHARNFDIASVRNTLGFVEYHPMATGSLEKLLHGLMNVFVTKEAFLLEVKAGITPDTKDIQILEARFGFDDAAYRSSGRQGDIHALRNKADEVPAEVEAEKNGIVYITLPGEGRIGTLVNGAGLAMNTVDALTLHGGSCANFLDTGGKATAETVKSSFQVILSDPRVKSIFVNIFGGLTKCDMIAEGVMMAFRDLGMKVPVVVRLRGTNEQLGQKMIAESGLPLHAFDSFEQAAKKDVVGGEWIETQLNLEDYSGIETLPAFHAQHGSSSPRAEAQLLLIPIEEPVASAGPCFSQIHPGPSKALFVWLLIYTNIYTFLRMHSTYLLFFPAQSQTASRGAYSYTYPPPPPPTYKQRSLFRRILGFSAIAIGSFLVGAMTSPELVDMGRDIASMRQLSKTRLLYIPPDEISKEINDYIDTHPLSVSLRGDARYTESRPHLEQPPRMRAHSLTGGTLAGPERIVVPPFTWSTTDGSSFVSIFYLGSDVCGHPGIVHGGLLATLLDEGLARTCFPVLPNKIGVTANLNIDYRAPAPAGEFFVLRAKVTKVDGRKAWVEGWIEGLPKDGTDPVKYVEAKALFIEPKTAGLFSKGQKDTSAKTSPSIPR
;
A
#
# COMPACT_ATOMS: atom_id res chain seq x y z
N MET A 1 8.32 52.97 1.07
CA MET A 1 9.23 54.14 1.05
C MET A 1 9.42 54.65 2.48
N MET A 2 10.34 55.59 2.68
CA MET A 2 10.78 56.09 4.00
C MET A 2 9.66 56.69 4.86
N ALA A 3 9.78 56.55 6.19
CA ALA A 3 9.18 57.48 7.15
C ALA A 3 10.02 58.78 7.21
N PRO A 4 9.40 59.94 7.47
CA PRO A 4 9.51 60.57 8.80
C PRO A 4 8.20 61.30 9.20
N ARG A 5 8.02 62.02 10.33
CA ARG A 5 8.90 62.44 11.44
C ARG A 5 8.07 62.70 12.72
N TRP A 6 8.79 62.84 13.84
CA TRP A 6 8.50 63.52 15.12
C TRP A 6 7.52 64.73 15.04
N THR A 7 6.81 65.17 16.10
CA THR A 7 7.32 65.47 17.46
C THR A 7 6.17 65.56 18.51
N GLN A 8 6.51 65.66 19.81
CA GLN A 8 5.58 65.79 20.95
C GLN A 8 5.23 67.25 21.35
N SER A 9 4.38 67.37 22.39
CA SER A 9 4.01 68.57 23.17
C SER A 9 2.78 69.35 22.66
N SER A 10 1.94 69.98 23.50
CA SER A 10 1.96 70.11 24.97
C SER A 10 0.54 70.11 25.60
N SER A 11 0.50 70.14 26.94
CA SER A 11 -0.65 70.07 27.85
C SER A 11 -1.81 71.05 27.62
N GLY A 12 -3.06 70.61 27.86
CA GLY A 12 -4.23 71.50 27.94
C GLY A 12 -5.53 70.86 28.49
N ARG A 13 -5.73 70.90 29.82
CA ARG A 13 -7.04 70.72 30.50
C ARG A 13 -7.72 72.11 30.59
N LEU A 14 -9.04 72.33 30.75
CA LEU A 14 -10.24 71.50 30.94
C LEU A 14 -11.51 72.38 30.71
N PHE A 15 -12.71 71.85 31.00
CA PHE A 15 -13.98 72.54 31.35
C PHE A 15 -14.90 73.17 30.28
N SER A 16 -15.96 72.40 29.97
CA SER A 16 -17.40 72.75 30.05
C SER A 16 -17.95 74.08 29.51
N GLY A 17 -18.93 73.99 28.59
CA GLY A 17 -19.87 75.05 28.22
C GLY A 17 -21.23 74.47 27.80
N GLN A 18 -22.32 75.00 28.34
CA GLN A 18 -23.69 74.46 28.25
C GLN A 18 -24.32 74.54 26.84
N SER A 19 -25.25 73.62 26.55
CA SER A 19 -26.28 73.84 25.52
C SER A 19 -27.38 74.77 26.06
N PRO A 20 -28.09 75.52 25.19
CA PRO A 20 -29.46 75.07 24.89
C PRO A 20 -30.00 75.45 23.48
N SER A 21 -31.30 75.20 23.31
CA SER A 21 -32.20 75.58 22.21
C SER A 21 -32.24 74.67 20.96
N ARG A 22 -33.47 74.26 20.61
CA ARG A 22 -33.84 73.60 19.36
C ARG A 22 -34.59 74.62 18.50
N SER A 23 -34.34 74.63 17.20
CA SER A 23 -35.33 75.05 16.21
C SER A 23 -35.37 74.03 15.06
N LEU A 24 -36.52 73.91 14.40
CA LEU A 24 -36.82 72.80 13.49
C LEU A 24 -36.80 73.26 12.04
N LEU A 25 -35.84 72.77 11.25
CA LEU A 25 -35.95 72.72 9.80
C LEU A 25 -35.48 71.35 9.29
N ARG A 26 -36.33 70.69 8.49
CA ARG A 26 -36.00 69.45 7.80
C ARG A 26 -35.18 69.74 6.54
N SER A 27 -33.97 69.20 6.45
CA SER A 27 -33.30 68.92 5.20
C SER A 27 -32.89 67.44 5.16
N HIS A 28 -32.84 66.83 3.98
CA HIS A 28 -32.57 65.40 3.85
C HIS A 28 -31.07 65.13 3.92
N VAL A 29 -30.61 64.55 5.02
CA VAL A 29 -29.22 64.06 5.16
C VAL A 29 -29.14 62.65 4.58
N TYR A 30 -28.22 62.44 3.63
CA TYR A 30 -27.93 61.11 3.11
C TYR A 30 -27.31 60.24 4.21
N SER A 31 -27.94 59.10 4.50
CA SER A 31 -27.44 58.12 5.49
C SER A 31 -26.28 57.32 4.91
N SER A 32 -25.08 57.91 4.89
CA SER A 32 -23.83 57.20 4.63
C SER A 32 -23.42 56.39 5.87
N ALA A 33 -24.13 55.29 6.13
CA ALA A 33 -23.74 54.35 7.18
C ALA A 33 -22.35 53.75 6.84
N PRO A 34 -21.34 53.85 7.73
CA PRO A 34 -20.05 53.25 7.46
C PRO A 34 -20.18 51.73 7.48
N PHE A 35 -19.93 51.10 6.33
CA PHE A 35 -19.91 49.64 6.21
C PHE A 35 -18.74 49.09 7.05
N SER A 36 -19.03 48.63 8.26
CA SER A 36 -18.05 47.89 9.08
C SER A 36 -17.92 46.47 8.50
N ALA A 37 -17.20 46.38 7.39
CA ALA A 37 -16.80 45.11 6.81
C ALA A 37 -15.72 44.49 7.69
N SER A 38 -16.14 43.79 8.74
CA SER A 38 -15.28 42.81 9.42
C SER A 38 -14.75 41.86 8.36
N ALA A 39 -13.43 41.83 8.15
CA ALA A 39 -12.83 40.86 7.25
C ALA A 39 -13.16 39.46 7.78
N GLU A 40 -13.79 38.62 6.96
CA GLU A 40 -14.01 37.22 7.30
C GLU A 40 -12.65 36.59 7.64
N SER A 41 -12.52 36.05 8.86
CA SER A 41 -11.30 35.38 9.32
C SER A 41 -11.18 33.99 8.70
N ARG A 42 -11.03 33.98 7.37
CA ARG A 42 -10.99 32.79 6.55
C ARG A 42 -9.82 31.89 6.94
N SER A 43 -10.14 30.62 7.17
CA SER A 43 -9.27 29.66 7.83
C SER A 43 -9.11 28.37 7.03
N TYR A 44 -8.14 27.53 7.41
CA TYR A 44 -8.01 26.19 6.85
C TYR A 44 -9.20 25.27 7.22
N GLU A 45 -9.91 25.56 8.32
CA GLU A 45 -11.08 24.80 8.75
C GLU A 45 -12.27 24.98 7.79
N ASP A 46 -12.40 26.14 7.13
CA ASP A 46 -13.46 26.45 6.17
C ASP A 46 -13.49 25.47 4.98
N THR A 47 -12.37 24.76 4.73
CA THR A 47 -12.21 23.78 3.65
C THR A 47 -12.75 22.39 3.98
N LEU A 48 -13.20 22.14 5.22
CA LEU A 48 -13.78 20.85 5.64
C LEU A 48 -14.87 20.28 4.72
N PRO A 49 -15.80 21.07 4.14
CA PRO A 49 -16.82 20.55 3.22
C PRO A 49 -16.25 19.83 1.99
N HIS A 50 -15.01 20.12 1.59
CA HIS A 50 -14.36 19.48 0.44
C HIS A 50 -14.01 18.00 0.68
N LEU A 51 -13.98 17.54 1.94
CA LEU A 51 -13.85 16.12 2.27
C LEU A 51 -15.10 15.31 1.90
N LYS A 52 -16.28 15.94 1.74
CA LYS A 52 -17.54 15.23 1.40
C LYS A 52 -17.65 14.95 -0.11
N ILE A 53 -16.79 14.05 -0.59
CA ILE A 53 -16.79 13.60 -1.99
C ILE A 53 -18.02 12.73 -2.33
N GLY A 54 -18.43 12.71 -3.60
CA GLY A 54 -19.54 11.88 -4.07
C GLY A 54 -19.68 11.89 -5.60
N SER A 55 -20.84 11.45 -6.10
CA SER A 55 -21.07 11.15 -7.53
C SER A 55 -20.97 12.35 -8.47
N ARG A 56 -20.95 13.57 -7.92
CA ARG A 56 -20.76 14.82 -8.68
C ARG A 56 -19.30 15.28 -8.76
N THR A 57 -18.46 14.86 -7.81
CA THR A 57 -17.06 15.29 -7.63
C THR A 57 -16.22 14.92 -8.85
N ARG A 58 -15.72 15.94 -9.55
CA ARG A 58 -14.84 15.83 -10.71
C ARG A 58 -13.39 15.69 -10.27
N VAL A 59 -12.75 14.59 -10.67
CA VAL A 59 -11.40 14.25 -10.23
C VAL A 59 -10.40 14.45 -11.37
N LEU A 60 -9.36 15.25 -11.11
CA LEU A 60 -8.15 15.38 -11.92
C LEU A 60 -7.09 14.43 -11.38
N PHE A 61 -6.24 13.85 -12.25
CA PHE A 61 -5.09 13.04 -11.82
C PHE A 61 -3.78 13.73 -12.17
N GLN A 62 -2.92 14.03 -11.20
CA GLN A 62 -1.53 14.45 -11.45
C GLN A 62 -0.61 13.23 -11.53
N GLY A 63 0.34 13.25 -12.47
CA GLY A 63 1.11 12.05 -12.84
C GLY A 63 0.31 11.07 -13.71
N PHE A 64 -0.67 11.57 -14.47
CA PHE A 64 -1.76 10.80 -15.09
C PHE A 64 -1.31 9.59 -15.94
N THR A 65 -0.25 9.77 -16.73
CA THR A 65 0.30 8.73 -17.61
C THR A 65 1.22 7.73 -16.88
N GLY A 66 1.44 7.89 -15.58
CA GLY A 66 2.26 6.99 -14.77
C GLY A 66 1.60 5.62 -14.55
N LYS A 67 2.41 4.57 -14.33
CA LYS A 67 1.93 3.19 -14.17
C LYS A 67 0.87 3.04 -13.06
N GLN A 68 1.09 3.67 -11.90
CA GLN A 68 0.16 3.60 -10.77
C GLN A 68 -1.12 4.40 -11.02
N ALA A 69 -1.01 5.64 -11.55
CA ALA A 69 -2.16 6.45 -11.94
C ALA A 69 -3.02 5.72 -12.98
N THR A 70 -2.41 5.20 -14.05
CA THR A 70 -3.09 4.48 -15.14
C THR A 70 -3.90 3.27 -14.66
N ALA A 71 -3.41 2.54 -13.66
CA ALA A 71 -4.16 1.43 -13.04
C ALA A 71 -5.35 1.95 -12.21
N ASN A 72 -5.08 2.91 -11.32
CA ASN A 72 -6.09 3.45 -10.41
C ASN A 72 -7.20 4.23 -11.13
N VAL A 73 -6.90 4.90 -12.25
CA VAL A 73 -7.87 5.56 -13.14
C VAL A 73 -8.85 4.53 -13.72
N LYS A 74 -8.36 3.40 -14.25
CA LYS A 74 -9.22 2.34 -14.82
C LYS A 74 -10.19 1.77 -13.79
N GLU A 75 -9.69 1.47 -12.59
CA GLU A 75 -10.50 1.01 -11.46
C GLU A 75 -11.50 2.06 -10.97
N SER A 76 -11.06 3.32 -10.80
CA SER A 76 -11.93 4.40 -10.33
C SER A 76 -13.03 4.74 -11.35
N LEU A 77 -12.74 4.67 -12.67
CA LEU A 77 -13.77 4.75 -13.72
C LEU A 77 -14.78 3.60 -13.60
N ALA A 78 -14.31 2.36 -13.45
CA ALA A 78 -15.16 1.18 -13.27
C ALA A 78 -16.02 1.23 -11.99
N TRP A 79 -15.58 1.96 -10.96
CA TRP A 79 -16.37 2.25 -9.75
C TRP A 79 -17.49 3.26 -9.95
N GLY A 80 -17.35 4.16 -10.95
CA GLY A 80 -18.25 5.30 -11.17
C GLY A 80 -17.66 6.68 -10.84
N THR A 81 -16.35 6.78 -10.57
CA THR A 81 -15.69 8.05 -10.26
C THR A 81 -15.64 8.94 -11.50
N LYS A 82 -16.12 10.18 -11.37
CA LYS A 82 -16.17 11.15 -12.46
C LYS A 82 -14.80 11.80 -12.70
N ILE A 83 -13.90 11.08 -13.37
CA ILE A 83 -12.58 11.60 -13.76
C ILE A 83 -12.75 12.54 -14.97
N VAL A 84 -12.11 13.70 -14.94
CA VAL A 84 -12.21 14.74 -16.00
C VAL A 84 -10.94 14.91 -16.84
N GLY A 85 -9.92 14.10 -16.58
CA GLY A 85 -8.61 14.16 -17.23
C GLY A 85 -7.46 14.08 -16.22
N GLY A 86 -6.28 14.47 -16.66
CA GLY A 86 -5.12 14.55 -15.78
C GLY A 86 -3.99 15.41 -16.33
N VAL A 87 -2.96 15.63 -15.51
CA VAL A 87 -1.84 16.52 -15.82
C VAL A 87 -0.58 15.73 -16.13
N LYS A 88 0.11 16.17 -17.18
CA LYS A 88 1.50 15.85 -17.49
C LYS A 88 2.21 17.16 -17.86
N PRO A 89 3.19 17.65 -17.07
CA PRO A 89 3.80 18.96 -17.28
C PRO A 89 4.23 19.21 -18.72
N GLY A 90 3.74 20.32 -19.31
CA GLY A 90 4.07 20.76 -20.66
C GLY A 90 3.45 19.94 -21.81
N VAL A 91 2.52 19.01 -21.55
CA VAL A 91 1.93 18.14 -22.58
C VAL A 91 0.41 18.29 -22.64
N GLU A 92 -0.12 18.58 -23.83
CA GLU A 92 -1.54 18.34 -24.16
C GLU A 92 -1.69 17.04 -24.96
N GLY A 93 -2.85 16.38 -24.86
CA GLY A 93 -3.12 15.12 -25.55
C GLY A 93 -4.28 14.33 -24.92
N GLU A 94 -4.26 13.01 -25.07
CA GLU A 94 -5.27 12.11 -24.50
C GLU A 94 -4.60 10.88 -23.85
N HIS A 95 -5.19 10.38 -22.76
CA HIS A 95 -4.86 9.08 -22.16
C HIS A 95 -6.14 8.44 -21.62
N LEU A 96 -6.37 7.17 -21.98
CA LEU A 96 -7.56 6.39 -21.58
C LEU A 96 -8.92 7.02 -21.97
N GLY A 97 -9.02 7.74 -23.10
CA GLY A 97 -10.26 8.42 -23.50
C GLY A 97 -10.53 9.74 -22.77
N LEU A 98 -9.53 10.29 -22.09
CA LEU A 98 -9.63 11.50 -21.25
C LEU A 98 -8.48 12.47 -21.54
N PRO A 99 -8.69 13.79 -21.44
CA PRO A 99 -7.69 14.79 -21.80
C PRO A 99 -6.48 14.80 -20.87
N ILE A 100 -5.31 15.00 -21.46
CA ILE A 100 -4.08 15.41 -20.77
C ILE A 100 -3.99 16.94 -20.84
N PHE A 101 -3.80 17.57 -19.69
CA PHE A 101 -3.54 19.00 -19.55
C PHE A 101 -2.06 19.26 -19.24
N PRO A 102 -1.50 20.41 -19.67
CA PRO A 102 -0.07 20.71 -19.52
C PRO A 102 0.28 21.26 -18.14
N SER A 103 -0.74 21.66 -17.35
CA SER A 103 -0.66 22.11 -15.96
C SER A 103 -2.02 21.96 -15.26
N VAL A 104 -2.01 21.97 -13.92
CA VAL A 104 -3.22 21.98 -13.08
C VAL A 104 -4.03 23.26 -13.29
N ARG A 105 -3.39 24.42 -13.54
CA ARG A 105 -4.11 25.67 -13.83
C ARG A 105 -4.91 25.57 -15.14
N VAL A 106 -4.33 25.03 -16.21
CA VAL A 106 -5.07 24.82 -17.48
C VAL A 106 -6.18 23.77 -17.31
N ALA A 107 -5.99 22.75 -16.47
CA ALA A 107 -7.04 21.83 -16.09
C ALA A 107 -8.17 22.51 -15.28
N GLN A 108 -7.83 23.44 -14.39
CA GLN A 108 -8.80 24.24 -13.64
C GLN A 108 -9.63 25.13 -14.56
N GLU A 109 -9.00 25.80 -15.54
CA GLU A 109 -9.72 26.63 -16.52
C GLU A 109 -10.65 25.80 -17.41
N LYS A 110 -10.13 24.70 -18.00
CA LYS A 110 -10.83 23.90 -19.01
C LYS A 110 -11.86 22.91 -18.42
N ALA A 111 -11.55 22.24 -17.29
CA ALA A 111 -12.37 21.17 -16.71
C ALA A 111 -12.96 21.50 -15.31
N LYS A 112 -12.38 22.49 -14.61
CA LYS A 112 -12.81 22.97 -13.29
C LYS A 112 -12.93 21.86 -12.21
N PRO A 113 -12.02 20.88 -12.09
CA PRO A 113 -12.13 19.76 -11.16
C PRO A 113 -12.41 20.18 -9.71
N ASP A 114 -13.22 19.37 -9.04
CA ASP A 114 -13.54 19.54 -7.62
C ASP A 114 -12.45 18.92 -6.73
N ALA A 115 -11.62 18.02 -7.29
CA ALA A 115 -10.50 17.37 -6.58
C ALA A 115 -9.32 17.01 -7.50
N SER A 116 -8.11 16.95 -6.93
CA SER A 116 -6.86 16.51 -7.58
C SER A 116 -6.24 15.32 -6.83
N ALA A 117 -6.08 14.19 -7.53
CA ALA A 117 -5.41 12.99 -7.04
C ALA A 117 -3.94 12.99 -7.47
N VAL A 118 -3.01 12.97 -6.51
CA VAL A 118 -1.57 13.18 -6.77
C VAL A 118 -0.81 11.85 -6.74
N TYR A 119 -0.51 11.31 -7.94
CA TYR A 119 0.19 10.04 -8.17
C TYR A 119 1.60 10.24 -8.76
N VAL A 120 2.36 11.19 -8.21
CA VAL A 120 3.79 11.40 -8.54
C VAL A 120 4.70 10.80 -7.46
N PRO A 121 6.01 10.57 -7.70
CA PRO A 121 6.95 10.12 -6.66
C PRO A 121 7.06 11.12 -5.49
N GLY A 122 7.46 10.64 -4.30
CA GLY A 122 7.53 11.45 -3.08
C GLY A 122 8.29 12.78 -3.23
N SER A 123 9.44 12.77 -3.91
CA SER A 123 10.27 13.94 -4.22
C SER A 123 9.67 14.92 -5.24
N GLN A 124 8.51 14.60 -5.82
CA GLN A 124 7.73 15.48 -6.69
C GLN A 124 6.37 15.85 -6.04
N THR A 125 5.97 15.16 -4.97
CA THR A 125 4.62 15.28 -4.37
C THR A 125 4.35 16.67 -3.81
N ALA A 126 5.33 17.30 -3.15
CA ALA A 126 5.17 18.66 -2.65
C ALA A 126 4.85 19.64 -3.79
N LYS A 127 5.64 19.63 -4.89
CA LYS A 127 5.42 20.49 -6.06
C LYS A 127 4.06 20.25 -6.72
N ALA A 128 3.58 19.01 -6.74
CA ALA A 128 2.25 18.66 -7.24
C ALA A 128 1.11 19.15 -6.30
N ILE A 129 1.34 19.21 -4.98
CA ILE A 129 0.41 19.86 -4.04
C ILE A 129 0.45 21.39 -4.27
N GLU A 130 1.63 21.99 -4.38
CA GLU A 130 1.84 23.43 -4.64
C GLU A 130 1.11 23.88 -5.93
N GLU A 131 1.25 23.16 -7.03
CA GLU A 131 0.57 23.46 -8.31
C GLU A 131 -0.96 23.40 -8.19
N ALA A 132 -1.49 22.56 -7.30
CA ALA A 132 -2.93 22.47 -7.02
C ALA A 132 -3.42 23.53 -6.02
N LEU A 133 -2.57 23.98 -5.09
CA LEU A 133 -2.86 25.14 -4.23
C LEU A 133 -2.88 26.43 -5.06
N GLU A 134 -1.93 26.62 -5.97
CA GLU A 134 -1.88 27.76 -6.90
C GLU A 134 -3.01 27.78 -7.96
N ALA A 135 -3.74 26.68 -8.10
CA ALA A 135 -4.89 26.54 -8.98
C ALA A 135 -6.23 26.52 -8.22
N ASP A 136 -6.23 26.80 -6.90
CA ASP A 136 -7.43 26.77 -6.05
C ASP A 136 -8.23 25.44 -6.14
N ILE A 137 -7.55 24.28 -6.25
CA ILE A 137 -8.26 22.99 -6.33
C ILE A 137 -8.89 22.66 -4.96
N PRO A 138 -10.21 22.42 -4.85
CA PRO A 138 -10.87 22.34 -3.53
C PRO A 138 -10.39 21.19 -2.64
N LEU A 139 -10.12 20.01 -3.22
CA LEU A 139 -9.56 18.86 -2.51
C LEU A 139 -8.30 18.36 -3.21
N ILE A 140 -7.23 18.16 -2.45
CA ILE A 140 -5.96 17.58 -2.90
C ILE A 140 -5.77 16.28 -2.13
N VAL A 141 -5.49 15.17 -2.83
CA VAL A 141 -5.29 13.85 -2.21
C VAL A 141 -3.94 13.29 -2.63
N ALA A 142 -2.98 13.29 -1.71
CA ALA A 142 -1.61 12.83 -1.93
C ALA A 142 -1.44 11.39 -1.44
N VAL A 143 -1.18 10.48 -2.37
CA VAL A 143 -1.05 9.03 -2.06
C VAL A 143 0.39 8.53 -2.02
N ALA A 144 1.37 9.41 -2.24
CA ALA A 144 2.78 9.06 -2.26
C ALA A 144 3.34 8.84 -0.85
N GLU A 145 4.13 7.78 -0.71
CA GLU A 145 4.95 7.50 0.47
C GLU A 145 6.33 8.17 0.30
N HIS A 146 7.08 8.34 1.40
CA HIS A 146 8.41 8.96 1.41
C HIS A 146 8.44 10.40 0.81
N VAL A 147 7.50 11.24 1.23
CA VAL A 147 7.59 12.70 1.02
C VAL A 147 8.51 13.28 2.12
N PRO A 148 9.52 14.10 1.80
CA PRO A 148 10.40 14.66 2.83
C PRO A 148 9.64 15.54 3.83
N ILE A 149 9.89 15.36 5.13
CA ILE A 149 9.12 16.06 6.19
C ILE A 149 9.30 17.59 6.09
N HIS A 150 10.48 18.07 5.69
CA HIS A 150 10.74 19.50 5.46
C HIS A 150 9.99 20.09 4.26
N ASP A 151 9.63 19.27 3.27
CA ASP A 151 8.68 19.70 2.24
C ASP A 151 7.27 19.78 2.82
N MET A 152 6.88 18.84 3.69
CA MET A 152 5.56 18.88 4.35
C MET A 152 5.41 20.03 5.34
N LEU A 153 6.45 20.43 6.08
CA LEU A 153 6.44 21.68 6.87
C LEU A 153 6.12 22.90 5.99
N ARG A 154 6.66 22.92 4.77
CA ARG A 154 6.42 23.98 3.77
C ARG A 154 4.99 23.92 3.22
N ILE A 155 4.46 22.73 2.90
CA ILE A 155 3.05 22.56 2.54
C ILE A 155 2.12 23.02 3.67
N HIS A 156 2.35 22.62 4.91
CA HIS A 156 1.53 23.03 6.06
C HIS A 156 1.61 24.53 6.36
N SER A 157 2.72 25.21 6.06
CA SER A 157 2.78 26.68 6.13
C SER A 157 1.88 27.35 5.09
N MET A 158 1.79 26.80 3.88
CA MET A 158 0.92 27.32 2.79
C MET A 158 -0.56 27.01 3.06
N LEU A 159 -0.88 25.80 3.54
CA LEU A 159 -2.25 25.39 3.85
C LEU A 159 -2.91 26.32 4.88
N LYS A 160 -2.15 26.83 5.85
CA LYS A 160 -2.60 27.76 6.89
C LYS A 160 -2.89 29.18 6.40
N THR A 161 -2.39 29.58 5.23
CA THR A 161 -2.60 30.94 4.69
C THR A 161 -3.81 31.06 3.76
N GLN A 162 -4.64 30.01 3.66
CA GLN A 162 -5.72 29.92 2.67
C GLN A 162 -6.92 29.11 3.18
N SER A 163 -8.05 29.26 2.50
CA SER A 163 -9.36 28.72 2.90
C SER A 163 -10.13 28.10 1.71
N LYS A 164 -9.42 27.56 0.73
CA LYS A 164 -10.00 27.04 -0.53
C LYS A 164 -9.68 25.57 -0.79
N SER A 165 -8.50 25.11 -0.39
CA SER A 165 -7.95 23.81 -0.73
C SER A 165 -7.67 23.00 0.54
N ARG A 166 -8.21 21.79 0.60
CA ARG A 166 -8.01 20.81 1.69
C ARG A 166 -7.06 19.71 1.23
N LEU A 167 -6.03 19.36 2.02
CA LEU A 167 -5.14 18.24 1.74
C LEU A 167 -5.55 16.98 2.53
N VAL A 168 -5.59 15.83 1.85
CA VAL A 168 -5.63 14.49 2.46
C VAL A 168 -4.31 13.78 2.13
N GLY A 169 -3.68 13.16 3.13
CA GLY A 169 -2.32 12.63 3.03
C GLY A 169 -1.23 13.67 3.37
N PRO A 170 0.04 13.43 2.98
CA PRO A 170 0.56 12.34 2.13
C PRO A 170 0.58 10.97 2.84
N ASN A 171 1.26 9.98 2.25
CA ASN A 171 1.40 8.62 2.80
C ASN A 171 0.05 8.00 3.21
N CYS A 172 -0.97 8.14 2.35
CA CYS A 172 -2.33 7.75 2.64
C CYS A 172 -2.96 6.87 1.52
N PRO A 173 -3.92 5.99 1.87
CA PRO A 173 -4.68 5.23 0.87
C PRO A 173 -5.66 6.10 0.06
N GLY A 174 -5.84 7.37 0.45
CA GLY A 174 -6.78 8.33 -0.09
C GLY A 174 -8.16 8.30 0.58
N ILE A 175 -9.15 8.90 -0.09
CA ILE A 175 -10.53 9.09 0.37
C ILE A 175 -11.53 8.43 -0.58
N ILE A 176 -12.59 7.81 -0.04
CA ILE A 176 -13.61 7.09 -0.82
C ILE A 176 -15.00 7.23 -0.19
N SER A 177 -15.99 7.66 -0.98
CA SER A 177 -17.41 7.49 -0.64
C SER A 177 -17.96 6.27 -1.37
N ALA A 178 -18.42 5.27 -0.61
CA ALA A 178 -18.98 4.05 -1.18
C ALA A 178 -20.43 4.25 -1.66
N ILE A 179 -21.21 5.08 -0.97
CA ILE A 179 -22.53 5.57 -1.43
C ILE A 179 -22.38 6.41 -2.69
N GLY A 180 -21.52 7.43 -2.64
CA GLY A 180 -21.32 8.37 -3.74
C GLY A 180 -20.55 7.83 -4.94
N LYS A 181 -20.09 6.56 -4.90
CA LYS A 181 -19.31 5.90 -5.97
C LYS A 181 -18.10 6.71 -6.46
N CYS A 182 -17.46 7.44 -5.55
CA CYS A 182 -16.28 8.26 -5.82
C CYS A 182 -15.08 7.72 -5.04
N ARG A 183 -14.01 7.31 -5.74
CA ARG A 183 -12.73 6.88 -5.15
C ARG A 183 -11.60 7.79 -5.62
N ILE A 184 -10.95 8.47 -4.68
CA ILE A 184 -9.73 9.24 -4.89
C ILE A 184 -8.63 8.61 -4.03
N GLY A 185 -7.93 7.62 -4.57
CA GLY A 185 -7.04 6.76 -3.80
C GLY A 185 -6.87 5.38 -4.43
N PHE A 186 -6.18 4.48 -3.72
CA PHE A 186 -5.87 3.12 -4.16
C PHE A 186 -6.56 2.02 -3.34
N GLN A 187 -7.70 2.35 -2.73
CA GLN A 187 -8.43 1.45 -1.85
C GLN A 187 -8.98 0.22 -2.61
N PRO A 188 -8.91 -1.00 -2.04
CA PRO A 188 -9.31 -2.24 -2.70
C PRO A 188 -10.84 -2.37 -2.79
N LEU A 189 -11.39 -1.83 -3.87
CA LEU A 189 -12.83 -1.60 -4.10
C LEU A 189 -13.77 -2.75 -3.72
N GLN A 190 -13.38 -4.00 -3.96
CA GLN A 190 -14.19 -5.18 -3.64
C GLN A 190 -14.46 -5.42 -2.15
N CYS A 191 -13.73 -4.74 -1.26
CA CYS A 191 -13.99 -4.79 0.19
C CYS A 191 -15.08 -3.79 0.62
N PHE A 192 -15.44 -2.82 -0.22
CA PHE A 192 -16.33 -1.71 0.12
C PHE A 192 -17.77 -1.94 -0.32
N ALA A 193 -18.72 -1.65 0.56
CA ALA A 193 -20.15 -1.64 0.26
C ALA A 193 -20.76 -0.29 0.66
N PRO A 194 -21.73 0.27 -0.09
CA PRO A 194 -22.52 1.41 0.38
C PRO A 194 -23.19 1.08 1.72
N GLY A 195 -23.13 1.99 2.68
CA GLY A 195 -23.64 1.74 4.04
C GLY A 195 -23.43 2.94 4.97
N ASN A 196 -23.55 2.73 6.28
CA ASN A 196 -23.74 3.83 7.23
C ASN A 196 -22.59 4.05 8.24
N VAL A 197 -21.43 3.44 8.02
CA VAL A 197 -20.24 3.64 8.88
C VAL A 197 -19.26 4.61 8.24
N GLY A 198 -18.95 5.70 8.95
CA GLY A 198 -17.84 6.60 8.62
C GLY A 198 -16.54 6.07 9.23
N ILE A 199 -15.45 6.06 8.48
CA ILE A 199 -14.16 5.49 8.93
C ILE A 199 -13.04 6.49 8.70
N VAL A 200 -12.25 6.79 9.72
CA VAL A 200 -11.00 7.56 9.60
C VAL A 200 -9.82 6.74 10.09
N ALA A 201 -8.75 6.68 9.31
CA ALA A 201 -7.62 5.78 9.55
C ALA A 201 -6.26 6.40 9.21
N LYS A 202 -5.27 6.27 10.10
CA LYS A 202 -3.85 6.46 9.76
C LYS A 202 -3.38 5.34 8.82
N SER A 203 -3.59 4.09 9.22
CA SER A 203 -3.15 2.91 8.48
C SER A 203 -4.10 2.49 7.34
N GLY A 204 -3.51 2.25 6.17
CA GLY A 204 -4.21 1.67 5.01
C GLY A 204 -4.71 0.25 5.25
N THR A 205 -3.83 -0.71 5.58
CA THR A 205 -4.23 -2.14 5.70
C THR A 205 -5.14 -2.40 6.89
N LEU A 206 -4.89 -1.77 8.04
CA LEU A 206 -5.76 -1.86 9.22
C LEU A 206 -7.14 -1.21 8.96
N GLY A 207 -7.17 -0.12 8.19
CA GLY A 207 -8.39 0.49 7.68
C GLY A 207 -9.14 -0.40 6.68
N TYR A 208 -8.44 -1.11 5.79
CA TYR A 208 -9.05 -2.05 4.84
C TYR A 208 -9.65 -3.28 5.54
N GLU A 209 -9.03 -3.77 6.61
CA GLU A 209 -9.63 -4.86 7.40
C GLU A 209 -10.86 -4.39 8.19
N THR A 210 -10.84 -3.16 8.70
CA THR A 210 -12.00 -2.49 9.33
C THR A 210 -13.17 -2.33 8.35
N VAL A 211 -12.87 -1.93 7.10
CA VAL A 211 -13.83 -1.90 5.98
C VAL A 211 -14.38 -3.32 5.70
N ALA A 212 -13.51 -4.33 5.59
CA ALA A 212 -13.95 -5.70 5.32
C ALA A 212 -14.81 -6.28 6.47
N SER A 213 -14.50 -5.96 7.73
CA SER A 213 -15.32 -6.36 8.88
C SER A 213 -16.70 -5.72 8.86
N THR A 214 -16.79 -4.40 8.65
CA THR A 214 -18.07 -3.67 8.55
C THR A 214 -18.91 -4.07 7.33
N THR A 215 -18.27 -4.40 6.20
CA THR A 215 -18.95 -4.99 5.04
C THR A 215 -19.50 -6.39 5.35
N ARG A 216 -18.71 -7.29 5.97
CA ARG A 216 -19.17 -8.65 6.34
C ARG A 216 -20.32 -8.64 7.35
N ALA A 217 -20.33 -7.68 8.28
CA ALA A 217 -21.42 -7.51 9.25
C ALA A 217 -22.74 -6.99 8.63
N GLY A 218 -22.70 -6.53 7.37
CA GLY A 218 -23.85 -5.97 6.65
C GLY A 218 -24.08 -4.47 6.88
N LEU A 219 -23.10 -3.74 7.43
CA LEU A 219 -23.22 -2.31 7.73
C LEU A 219 -22.80 -1.42 6.56
N GLY A 220 -21.77 -1.84 5.81
CA GLY A 220 -21.13 -1.04 4.75
C GLY A 220 -20.53 0.28 5.26
N GLN A 221 -20.20 1.18 4.33
CA GLN A 221 -19.51 2.45 4.62
C GLN A 221 -20.17 3.64 3.90
N SER A 222 -20.15 4.80 4.55
CA SER A 222 -20.63 6.07 3.99
C SER A 222 -19.48 6.79 3.28
N LEU A 223 -18.46 7.16 4.07
CA LEU A 223 -17.24 7.86 3.68
C LEU A 223 -16.06 7.32 4.49
N CYS A 224 -14.98 6.92 3.81
CA CYS A 224 -13.73 6.52 4.45
C CYS A 224 -12.61 7.50 4.11
N ILE A 225 -11.95 8.05 5.12
CA ILE A 225 -10.85 9.02 5.03
C ILE A 225 -9.56 8.36 5.54
N GLY A 226 -8.65 8.00 4.65
CA GLY A 226 -7.28 7.71 5.04
C GLY A 226 -6.53 9.01 5.28
N MET A 227 -6.24 9.36 6.54
CA MET A 227 -5.41 10.53 6.85
C MET A 227 -3.93 10.29 6.50
N GLY A 228 -3.48 9.04 6.60
CA GLY A 228 -2.12 8.61 6.28
C GLY A 228 -1.24 8.34 7.50
N GLY A 229 -0.11 7.67 7.25
CA GLY A 229 0.90 7.29 8.25
C GLY A 229 2.12 8.20 8.27
N ASP A 230 1.99 9.45 7.82
CA ASP A 230 3.09 10.42 7.86
C ASP A 230 3.22 11.12 9.23
N VAL A 231 4.32 11.84 9.45
CA VAL A 231 4.52 12.68 10.64
C VAL A 231 3.56 13.88 10.64
N LEU A 232 3.20 14.39 9.46
CA LEU A 232 2.36 15.55 9.23
C LEU A 232 1.27 15.21 8.19
N ALA A 233 0.01 15.20 8.60
CA ALA A 233 -1.15 14.87 7.74
C ALA A 233 -2.01 16.11 7.49
N GLY A 234 -2.41 16.36 6.23
CA GLY A 234 -3.22 17.51 5.86
C GLY A 234 -4.67 17.52 6.38
N THR A 235 -5.14 16.39 6.89
CA THR A 235 -6.47 16.18 7.49
C THR A 235 -6.28 15.21 8.65
N ASP A 236 -6.85 15.50 9.82
CA ASP A 236 -6.71 14.66 11.01
C ASP A 236 -8.03 13.94 11.42
N PHE A 237 -8.02 13.34 12.62
CA PHE A 237 -9.20 12.71 13.19
C PHE A 237 -10.30 13.71 13.57
N VAL A 238 -9.95 14.91 14.03
CA VAL A 238 -10.90 15.96 14.44
C VAL A 238 -11.60 16.56 13.23
N ASP A 239 -10.87 16.82 12.14
CA ASP A 239 -11.42 17.20 10.84
C ASP A 239 -12.44 16.16 10.34
N ALA A 240 -12.05 14.87 10.35
CA ALA A 240 -12.93 13.78 9.92
C ALA A 240 -14.17 13.65 10.83
N LEU A 241 -14.00 13.80 12.15
CA LEU A 241 -15.10 13.76 13.12
C LEU A 241 -16.11 14.90 12.91
N LYS A 242 -15.66 16.13 12.63
CA LYS A 242 -16.52 17.27 12.26
C LYS A 242 -17.35 16.96 10.99
N VAL A 243 -16.76 16.28 10.00
CA VAL A 243 -17.49 15.85 8.79
C VAL A 243 -18.50 14.74 9.12
N PHE A 244 -18.10 13.70 9.87
CA PHE A 244 -18.97 12.57 10.21
C PHE A 244 -20.12 12.95 11.15
N GLU A 245 -19.97 13.96 12.00
CA GLU A 245 -21.06 14.51 12.81
C GLU A 245 -22.21 15.01 11.93
N HIS A 246 -21.90 15.89 10.98
CA HIS A 246 -22.90 16.55 10.13
C HIS A 246 -23.28 15.74 8.87
N ASP A 247 -22.67 14.58 8.66
CA ASP A 247 -23.06 13.67 7.59
C ASP A 247 -24.25 12.78 7.96
N ASN A 248 -25.42 13.09 7.39
CA ASN A 248 -26.65 12.29 7.56
C ASN A 248 -26.52 10.83 7.11
N ASP A 249 -25.63 10.52 6.15
CA ASP A 249 -25.40 9.15 5.70
C ASP A 249 -24.55 8.33 6.69
N THR A 250 -23.84 9.00 7.60
CA THR A 250 -23.01 8.38 8.63
C THR A 250 -23.81 8.22 9.93
N HIS A 251 -24.09 6.98 10.34
CA HIS A 251 -24.78 6.65 11.59
C HIS A 251 -23.83 6.19 12.69
N GLY A 252 -22.70 5.56 12.34
CA GLY A 252 -21.66 5.12 13.28
C GLY A 252 -20.27 5.50 12.79
N ILE A 253 -19.32 5.68 13.71
CA ILE A 253 -17.97 6.19 13.39
C ILE A 253 -16.90 5.20 13.89
N ILE A 254 -15.85 4.97 13.09
CA ILE A 254 -14.67 4.20 13.49
C ILE A 254 -13.39 5.02 13.32
N ILE A 255 -12.56 5.00 14.36
CA ILE A 255 -11.22 5.61 14.38
C ILE A 255 -10.16 4.51 14.41
N VAL A 256 -9.25 4.51 13.44
CA VAL A 256 -8.12 3.56 13.37
C VAL A 256 -6.81 4.35 13.51
N GLY A 257 -6.29 4.38 14.73
CA GLY A 257 -5.09 5.12 15.13
C GLY A 257 -3.91 4.24 15.51
N GLU A 258 -2.83 4.89 15.93
CA GLU A 258 -1.54 4.25 16.23
C GLU A 258 -0.64 5.18 17.07
N ILE A 259 0.51 4.67 17.52
CA ILE A 259 1.56 5.44 18.20
C ILE A 259 2.00 6.71 17.43
N GLY A 260 2.66 7.62 18.16
CA GLY A 260 3.21 8.86 17.60
C GLY A 260 2.18 9.99 17.46
N GLY A 261 2.58 11.19 17.88
CA GLY A 261 1.75 12.40 17.87
C GLY A 261 0.56 12.37 18.84
N GLU A 262 -0.12 13.53 18.94
CA GLU A 262 -1.20 13.78 19.90
C GLU A 262 -2.62 13.58 19.33
N ALA A 263 -2.77 13.36 18.01
CA ALA A 263 -4.06 13.40 17.29
C ALA A 263 -5.19 12.52 17.90
N GLU A 264 -4.87 11.34 18.43
CA GLU A 264 -5.83 10.48 19.14
C GLU A 264 -6.35 11.10 20.45
N MET A 265 -5.53 11.89 21.15
CA MET A 265 -5.92 12.64 22.36
C MET A 265 -6.82 13.82 22.00
N GLU A 266 -6.52 14.49 20.89
CA GLU A 266 -7.32 15.63 20.38
C GLU A 266 -8.69 15.15 19.90
N ALA A 267 -8.74 13.99 19.24
CA ALA A 267 -9.98 13.29 18.94
C ALA A 267 -10.75 12.92 20.22
N ALA A 268 -10.10 12.39 21.24
CA ALA A 268 -10.75 12.06 22.51
C ALA A 268 -11.37 13.29 23.20
N GLU A 269 -10.66 14.42 23.24
CA GLU A 269 -11.19 15.66 23.84
C GLU A 269 -12.35 16.24 23.00
N TRP A 270 -12.21 16.25 21.67
CA TRP A 270 -13.30 16.67 20.78
C TRP A 270 -14.56 15.79 20.96
N ILE A 271 -14.40 14.48 21.15
CA ILE A 271 -15.52 13.54 21.38
C ILE A 271 -16.24 13.82 22.70
N LYS A 272 -15.52 14.20 23.77
CA LYS A 272 -16.15 14.68 25.02
C LYS A 272 -17.00 15.92 24.74
N GLY A 273 -16.44 16.90 24.04
CA GLY A 273 -17.14 18.13 23.66
C GLY A 273 -18.40 17.86 22.81
N TYR A 274 -18.28 17.01 21.78
CA TYR A 274 -19.40 16.57 20.94
C TYR A 274 -20.53 15.91 21.75
N ARG A 275 -20.19 15.00 22.66
CA ARG A 275 -21.18 14.33 23.53
C ARG A 275 -21.77 15.26 24.58
N GLY A 276 -21.01 16.21 25.10
CA GLY A 276 -21.51 17.24 26.03
C GLY A 276 -22.53 18.18 25.40
N ARG A 277 -22.49 18.40 24.08
CA ARG A 277 -23.41 19.28 23.34
C ARG A 277 -24.47 18.55 22.48
N THR A 278 -24.51 17.21 22.48
CA THR A 278 -25.38 16.43 21.59
C THR A 278 -26.01 15.25 22.32
N SER A 279 -27.34 15.24 22.49
CA SER A 279 -28.07 14.16 23.16
C SER A 279 -28.03 12.84 22.36
N GLU A 280 -28.15 12.93 21.04
CA GLU A 280 -28.10 11.80 20.10
C GLU A 280 -26.72 11.69 19.44
N ALA A 281 -25.66 11.66 20.27
CA ALA A 281 -24.29 11.52 19.79
C ALA A 281 -24.07 10.15 19.12
N LYS A 282 -23.54 10.14 17.89
CA LYS A 282 -23.32 8.92 17.09
C LYS A 282 -22.38 7.93 17.83
N PRO A 283 -22.65 6.61 17.80
CA PRO A 283 -21.74 5.62 18.36
C PRO A 283 -20.37 5.66 17.68
N ILE A 284 -19.31 5.62 18.49
CA ILE A 284 -17.91 5.66 18.05
C ILE A 284 -17.17 4.44 18.59
N MET A 285 -16.46 3.74 17.72
CA MET A 285 -15.49 2.70 18.08
C MET A 285 -14.07 3.11 17.69
N ALA A 286 -13.06 2.54 18.33
CA ALA A 286 -11.67 2.75 17.92
C ALA A 286 -10.73 1.58 18.18
N LEU A 287 -9.59 1.60 17.50
CA LEU A 287 -8.44 0.71 17.68
C LEU A 287 -7.16 1.56 17.58
N ILE A 288 -6.21 1.35 18.50
CA ILE A 288 -4.88 1.98 18.48
C ILE A 288 -3.82 0.87 18.38
N GLY A 289 -3.01 0.87 17.33
CA GLY A 289 -1.86 -0.04 17.18
C GLY A 289 -0.55 0.50 17.76
N GLY A 290 0.34 -0.40 18.16
CA GLY A 290 1.69 -0.12 18.65
C GLY A 290 1.79 -0.12 20.17
N ILE A 291 1.02 -0.97 20.84
CA ILE A 291 1.07 -1.16 22.31
C ILE A 291 2.43 -1.73 22.73
N GLU A 292 2.96 -2.68 21.97
CA GLU A 292 4.26 -3.34 22.23
C GLU A 292 5.40 -2.77 21.37
N ALA A 293 5.25 -1.53 20.86
CA ALA A 293 6.24 -0.89 20.01
C ALA A 293 7.49 -0.42 20.79
N PRO A 294 8.72 -0.81 20.39
CA PRO A 294 9.95 -0.41 21.08
C PRO A 294 10.22 1.12 20.95
N PRO A 295 10.46 1.85 22.05
CA PRO A 295 10.73 3.28 22.02
C PRO A 295 11.91 3.68 21.11
N GLY A 296 11.76 4.80 20.39
CA GLY A 296 12.78 5.35 19.49
C GLY A 296 13.00 4.58 18.17
N ARG A 297 12.10 3.66 17.81
CA ARG A 297 12.04 2.99 16.49
C ARG A 297 10.85 3.51 15.68
N VAL A 298 10.99 3.53 14.35
CA VAL A 298 9.89 3.78 13.41
C VAL A 298 9.25 2.46 13.02
N MET A 299 7.98 2.28 13.35
CA MET A 299 7.23 1.05 13.10
C MET A 299 6.66 1.03 11.67
N GLY A 300 7.53 1.20 10.66
CA GLY A 300 7.20 1.19 9.23
C GLY A 300 6.64 2.51 8.70
N HIS A 301 5.50 2.98 9.22
CA HIS A 301 4.98 4.32 8.90
C HIS A 301 5.89 5.41 9.47
N ALA A 302 6.18 6.47 8.69
CA ALA A 302 7.05 7.58 9.12
C ALA A 302 6.55 8.29 10.40
N GLY A 303 5.22 8.33 10.62
CA GLY A 303 4.61 8.86 11.84
C GLY A 303 4.65 7.92 13.05
N ALA A 304 4.81 6.61 12.85
CA ALA A 304 4.64 5.59 13.90
C ALA A 304 5.88 5.42 14.79
N TRP A 305 6.16 6.45 15.58
CA TRP A 305 7.15 6.47 16.66
C TRP A 305 6.74 7.55 17.67
N THR A 306 6.95 7.30 18.96
CA THR A 306 6.62 8.27 20.03
C THR A 306 7.83 9.19 20.30
N ALA A 307 7.63 10.51 20.22
CA ALA A 307 8.64 11.50 20.56
C ALA A 307 8.73 11.75 22.09
N SER A 308 9.71 12.55 22.51
CA SER A 308 9.85 12.93 23.92
C SER A 308 8.62 13.72 24.39
N GLY A 309 7.92 13.24 25.43
CA GLY A 309 6.69 13.85 25.95
C GLY A 309 5.41 13.54 25.16
N GLU A 310 5.46 12.78 24.06
CA GLU A 310 4.24 12.32 23.38
C GLU A 310 3.58 11.13 24.11
N PRO A 311 2.24 10.98 24.02
CA PRO A 311 1.51 9.89 24.65
C PRO A 311 1.76 8.53 23.96
N ASP A 312 1.92 7.48 24.76
CA ASP A 312 1.99 6.10 24.27
C ASP A 312 0.61 5.55 23.84
N ALA A 313 0.59 4.37 23.20
CA ALA A 313 -0.66 3.75 22.76
C ALA A 313 -1.64 3.49 23.93
N ARG A 314 -1.13 3.09 25.10
CA ARG A 314 -1.96 2.78 26.28
C ARG A 314 -2.64 4.05 26.82
N THR A 315 -1.95 5.20 26.84
CA THR A 315 -2.51 6.52 27.18
C THR A 315 -3.58 6.94 26.17
N LYS A 316 -3.33 6.78 24.87
CA LYS A 316 -4.30 7.09 23.80
C LYS A 316 -5.59 6.25 23.93
N ILE A 317 -5.44 4.94 24.20
CA ILE A 317 -6.57 4.03 24.46
C ILE A 317 -7.39 4.51 25.67
N GLN A 318 -6.73 4.83 26.79
CA GLN A 318 -7.41 5.32 28.00
C GLN A 318 -8.13 6.65 27.78
N ALA A 319 -7.55 7.56 26.99
CA ALA A 319 -8.19 8.85 26.66
C ALA A 319 -9.48 8.66 25.84
N LEU A 320 -9.44 7.81 24.82
CA LEU A 320 -10.61 7.47 23.99
C LEU A 320 -11.68 6.71 24.81
N GLN A 321 -11.27 5.76 25.67
CA GLN A 321 -12.19 5.10 26.63
C GLN A 321 -12.84 6.11 27.58
N SER A 322 -12.10 7.11 28.06
CA SER A 322 -12.61 8.18 28.94
C SER A 322 -13.55 9.15 28.20
N ALA A 323 -13.41 9.30 26.88
CA ALA A 323 -14.41 9.94 26.02
C ALA A 323 -15.63 9.04 25.73
N GLY A 324 -15.61 7.80 26.21
CA GLY A 324 -16.64 6.78 26.03
C GLY A 324 -16.66 6.15 24.64
N VAL A 325 -15.53 6.13 23.94
CA VAL A 325 -15.34 5.38 22.69
C VAL A 325 -15.23 3.89 23.01
N ALA A 326 -15.93 3.05 22.25
CA ALA A 326 -15.87 1.60 22.44
C ALA A 326 -14.62 1.03 21.75
N MET A 327 -13.61 0.68 22.53
CA MET A 327 -12.35 0.14 22.00
C MET A 327 -12.48 -1.33 21.59
N VAL A 328 -11.73 -1.72 20.56
CA VAL A 328 -11.41 -3.11 20.24
C VAL A 328 -9.90 -3.34 20.29
N ASP A 329 -9.50 -4.62 20.32
CA ASP A 329 -8.12 -5.12 20.31
C ASP A 329 -7.65 -5.53 18.90
N HIS A 330 -8.57 -5.90 18.00
CA HIS A 330 -8.28 -6.34 16.64
C HIS A 330 -9.42 -5.92 15.67
N PRO A 331 -9.14 -5.48 14.43
CA PRO A 331 -10.13 -4.90 13.52
C PRO A 331 -11.28 -5.84 13.14
N GLU A 332 -11.12 -7.15 13.27
CA GLU A 332 -12.20 -8.10 12.94
C GLU A 332 -13.44 -7.89 13.81
N LYS A 333 -13.30 -7.34 15.03
CA LYS A 333 -14.40 -7.10 15.97
C LYS A 333 -15.25 -5.86 15.65
N PHE A 334 -14.81 -4.98 14.74
CA PHE A 334 -15.52 -3.73 14.43
C PHE A 334 -16.93 -3.93 13.86
N GLY A 335 -17.12 -4.90 12.97
CA GLY A 335 -18.40 -5.11 12.27
C GLY A 335 -19.55 -5.45 13.22
N GLU A 336 -19.45 -6.56 13.95
CA GLU A 336 -20.49 -6.97 14.91
C GLU A 336 -20.56 -6.02 16.13
N GLY A 337 -19.44 -5.42 16.55
CA GLY A 337 -19.42 -4.41 17.61
C GLY A 337 -20.23 -3.16 17.25
N MET A 338 -20.02 -2.59 16.05
CA MET A 338 -20.73 -1.39 15.61
C MET A 338 -22.22 -1.69 15.37
N LYS A 339 -22.52 -2.89 14.85
CA LYS A 339 -23.89 -3.41 14.67
C LYS A 339 -24.64 -3.53 16.00
N ALA A 340 -23.98 -4.01 17.05
CA ALA A 340 -24.54 -4.05 18.40
C ALA A 340 -24.77 -2.63 18.98
N LEU A 341 -23.85 -1.69 18.78
CA LEU A 341 -24.01 -0.30 19.22
C LEU A 341 -25.18 0.41 18.51
N LEU A 342 -25.30 0.26 17.18
CA LEU A 342 -26.38 0.82 16.38
C LEU A 342 -27.75 0.23 16.79
N ALA A 343 -27.83 -1.08 17.03
CA ALA A 343 -29.04 -1.73 17.54
C ALA A 343 -29.39 -1.29 18.98
N GLY A 344 -28.40 -0.96 19.80
CA GLY A 344 -28.57 -0.41 21.14
C GLY A 344 -29.08 1.03 21.15
N ALA A 345 -28.56 1.88 20.26
CA ALA A 345 -28.96 3.28 20.13
C ALA A 345 -30.48 3.43 19.87
N GLY A 346 -31.01 2.68 18.90
CA GLY A 346 -32.44 2.71 18.54
C GLY A 346 -33.41 2.29 19.66
N ARG A 347 -32.93 1.73 20.78
CA ARG A 347 -33.78 1.38 21.94
C ARG A 347 -33.90 2.50 22.98
N ARG A 348 -32.95 3.44 23.06
CA ARG A 348 -32.95 4.52 24.07
C ARG A 348 -34.12 5.51 23.92
N SER A 349 -34.69 5.61 22.72
CA SER A 349 -35.85 6.47 22.42
C SER A 349 -37.17 6.04 23.10
N LYS A 350 -37.30 4.82 23.65
CA LYS A 350 -38.59 4.25 24.10
C LYS A 350 -38.64 3.63 25.50
N SER A 351 -37.82 4.11 26.45
CA SER A 351 -37.87 3.64 27.85
C SER A 351 -38.00 4.78 28.87
N THR A 352 -39.15 5.44 28.89
CA THR A 352 -39.54 6.29 30.02
C THR A 352 -40.20 5.41 31.09
N GLN A 353 -39.46 5.00 32.13
CA GLN A 353 -39.93 4.99 33.54
C GLN A 353 -38.91 4.39 34.53
N SER A 354 -39.01 4.94 35.75
CA SER A 354 -38.45 4.53 37.05
C SER A 354 -38.05 3.06 37.27
N GLY A 355 -36.83 2.87 37.77
CA GLY A 355 -36.36 1.72 38.56
C GLY A 355 -35.27 2.19 39.56
N PRO A 356 -35.12 1.59 40.75
CA PRO A 356 -34.33 2.17 41.84
C PRO A 356 -32.81 2.05 41.64
N PHE A 357 -32.07 2.99 42.22
CA PHE A 357 -30.61 2.92 42.36
C PHE A 357 -30.20 1.69 43.17
N VAL A 358 -29.39 0.80 42.56
CA VAL A 358 -28.70 -0.29 43.28
C VAL A 358 -27.20 0.02 43.29
N GLN A 359 -26.75 0.62 44.40
CA GLN A 359 -25.34 0.90 44.66
C GLN A 359 -24.63 -0.41 45.02
N ARG A 360 -23.63 -0.83 44.26
CA ARG A 360 -22.70 -1.93 44.65
C ARG A 360 -21.32 -1.36 44.88
N ALA A 361 -20.82 -1.50 46.11
CA ALA A 361 -19.51 -1.01 46.51
C ALA A 361 -18.38 -1.93 46.02
N SER A 362 -17.23 -1.33 45.73
CA SER A 362 -16.00 -2.05 45.38
C SER A 362 -15.37 -2.65 46.65
N TYR A 363 -15.25 -3.98 46.69
CA TYR A 363 -14.43 -4.65 47.71
C TYR A 363 -12.96 -4.59 47.31
N HIS A 364 -12.16 -3.79 48.02
CA HIS A 364 -10.71 -3.77 47.88
C HIS A 364 -10.09 -4.92 48.69
N THR A 365 -9.43 -5.88 48.02
CA THR A 365 -8.56 -6.86 48.66
C THR A 365 -7.09 -6.53 48.38
N HIS A 366 -6.36 -6.21 49.45
CA HIS A 366 -4.94 -5.87 49.38
C HIS A 366 -4.10 -7.16 49.23
N THR A 367 -3.39 -7.32 48.11
CA THR A 367 -2.41 -8.40 47.93
C THR A 367 -0.99 -7.84 47.87
N ARG A 368 -0.09 -8.38 48.70
CA ARG A 368 1.34 -8.05 48.66
C ARG A 368 1.96 -8.61 47.38
N ARG A 369 2.70 -7.78 46.64
CA ARG A 369 3.62 -8.28 45.60
C ARG A 369 4.86 -8.91 46.25
N PRO A 370 5.34 -10.08 45.78
CA PRO A 370 6.69 -10.53 46.06
C PRO A 370 7.72 -9.57 45.43
N GLN A 371 8.84 -9.36 46.10
CA GLN A 371 9.93 -8.51 45.59
C GLN A 371 10.97 -9.40 44.89
N ILE A 372 10.94 -9.44 43.56
CA ILE A 372 11.90 -10.20 42.76
C ILE A 372 13.17 -9.36 42.57
N SER A 373 14.31 -9.89 43.00
CA SER A 373 15.63 -9.30 42.79
C SER A 373 16.11 -9.54 41.35
N LEU A 374 16.34 -8.46 40.60
CA LEU A 374 16.91 -8.51 39.25
C LEU A 374 18.40 -8.93 39.29
N PRO A 375 18.83 -9.92 38.50
CA PRO A 375 20.26 -10.20 38.30
C PRO A 375 20.93 -9.07 37.52
N SER A 376 22.07 -8.58 37.98
CA SER A 376 22.87 -7.58 37.26
C SER A 376 23.66 -8.23 36.11
N GLN A 377 23.03 -8.41 34.96
CA GLN A 377 23.75 -8.74 33.72
C GLN A 377 24.26 -7.47 33.03
N SER A 378 25.53 -7.45 32.67
CA SER A 378 26.17 -6.38 31.90
C SER A 378 25.72 -6.41 30.45
N ALA A 379 24.53 -5.88 30.19
CA ALA A 379 23.96 -5.81 28.85
C ALA A 379 24.87 -5.02 27.90
N ARG A 380 25.58 -5.72 27.01
CA ARG A 380 25.96 -5.15 25.71
C ARG A 380 24.65 -4.77 25.03
N SER A 381 24.35 -3.48 24.97
CA SER A 381 23.15 -2.97 24.31
C SER A 381 23.12 -3.52 22.88
N PRO A 382 22.06 -4.26 22.46
CA PRO A 382 21.98 -4.71 21.08
C PRO A 382 22.04 -3.49 20.17
N GLN A 383 22.95 -3.55 19.19
CA GLN A 383 23.11 -2.58 18.12
C GLN A 383 21.74 -2.37 17.43
N LYS A 384 21.33 -1.12 17.23
CA LYS A 384 19.98 -0.75 16.73
C LYS A 384 20.11 0.27 15.63
N ARG A 385 19.32 0.10 14.56
CA ARG A 385 19.05 1.22 13.64
C ARG A 385 18.21 2.27 14.36
N THR A 386 18.87 3.35 14.80
CA THR A 386 18.27 4.48 15.52
C THR A 386 17.71 5.53 14.57
N LEU A 387 16.73 6.29 15.06
CA LEU A 387 16.22 7.52 14.45
C LEU A 387 17.21 8.71 14.47
N TYR A 388 18.40 8.49 15.03
CA TYR A 388 19.35 9.53 15.44
C TYR A 388 20.78 9.14 15.04
N ILE A 389 21.59 10.14 14.69
CA ILE A 389 23.06 9.96 14.55
C ILE A 389 23.72 9.79 15.93
N LYS A 390 24.99 9.35 15.95
CA LYS A 390 25.76 9.21 17.19
C LYS A 390 25.99 10.59 17.83
N SER A 391 26.04 10.67 19.17
CA SER A 391 26.24 11.96 19.86
C SER A 391 27.54 12.66 19.46
N SER A 392 28.59 11.90 19.12
CA SER A 392 29.86 12.44 18.61
C SER A 392 29.74 13.05 17.20
N ASP A 393 28.83 12.56 16.36
CA ASP A 393 28.53 13.17 15.06
C ASP A 393 27.61 14.39 15.20
N ALA A 394 26.67 14.36 16.16
CA ALA A 394 25.88 15.53 16.55
C ALA A 394 26.77 16.65 17.13
N PHE A 395 27.78 16.31 17.92
CA PHE A 395 28.80 17.25 18.39
C PHE A 395 29.58 17.88 17.23
N ARG A 396 30.06 17.10 16.25
CA ARG A 396 30.73 17.65 15.04
C ARG A 396 29.86 18.66 14.27
N LEU A 397 28.55 18.42 14.18
CA LEU A 397 27.61 19.35 13.56
C LEU A 397 27.44 20.66 14.37
N LEU A 398 27.56 20.61 15.70
CA LEU A 398 27.57 21.77 16.60
C LEU A 398 28.91 22.54 16.56
N GLU A 399 30.04 21.84 16.53
CA GLU A 399 31.38 22.42 16.35
C GLU A 399 31.45 23.22 15.03
N ALA A 400 30.86 22.70 13.96
CA ALA A 400 30.72 23.40 12.68
C ALA A 400 29.86 24.68 12.73
N GLN A 401 29.07 24.89 13.79
CA GLN A 401 28.39 26.18 14.09
C GLN A 401 29.19 27.07 15.06
N ASN A 402 30.41 26.69 15.41
CA ASN A 402 31.25 27.30 16.45
C ASN A 402 30.61 27.26 17.85
N ILE A 403 29.81 26.24 18.16
CA ILE A 403 29.20 26.05 19.49
C ILE A 403 30.19 25.34 20.43
N SER A 404 30.31 25.83 21.66
CA SER A 404 31.17 25.26 22.70
C SER A 404 30.64 23.91 23.21
N ILE A 405 31.50 22.89 23.24
CA ILE A 405 31.19 21.54 23.74
C ILE A 405 32.26 21.14 24.74
N ALA A 406 31.89 20.38 25.76
CA ALA A 406 32.85 19.58 26.52
C ALA A 406 32.19 18.30 27.02
N GLU A 407 32.90 17.17 26.95
CA GLU A 407 32.47 15.88 27.50
C GLU A 407 32.59 15.86 29.03
N SER A 408 31.82 16.74 29.68
CA SER A 408 31.78 16.96 31.12
C SER A 408 30.71 16.08 31.77
N LYS A 409 31.03 15.51 32.94
CA LYS A 409 30.06 14.79 33.80
C LYS A 409 29.30 15.73 34.76
N GLY A 410 29.19 17.02 34.41
CA GLY A 410 28.37 17.97 35.15
C GLY A 410 26.87 17.65 35.05
N PRO A 411 26.04 18.09 36.01
CA PRO A 411 24.60 17.97 35.91
C PRO A 411 24.07 18.86 34.78
N ALA A 412 23.21 18.31 33.92
CA ALA A 412 22.46 19.12 32.96
C ALA A 412 21.46 20.00 33.70
N ASN A 413 21.49 21.31 33.43
CA ASN A 413 20.55 22.28 34.01
C ASN A 413 19.23 22.30 33.23
N PHE A 414 19.30 22.15 31.90
CA PHE A 414 18.12 22.18 31.03
C PHE A 414 18.32 21.32 29.77
N THR A 415 17.20 20.97 29.15
CA THR A 415 17.15 20.41 27.79
C THR A 415 16.54 21.43 26.85
N LEU A 416 17.17 21.62 25.70
CA LEU A 416 16.74 22.53 24.64
C LEU A 416 16.69 21.75 23.33
N ALA A 417 15.61 21.90 22.56
CA ALA A 417 15.52 21.29 21.24
C ALA A 417 14.90 22.23 20.19
N ILE A 418 15.23 21.98 18.92
CA ILE A 418 14.39 22.39 17.79
C ILE A 418 13.74 21.13 17.24
N ALA A 419 12.41 21.11 17.21
CA ALA A 419 11.61 19.91 16.94
C ALA A 419 10.40 20.24 16.07
N ILE A 420 9.85 19.22 15.41
CA ILE A 420 8.57 19.34 14.72
C ILE A 420 7.43 19.09 15.71
N ASP A 421 6.62 20.11 15.96
CA ASP A 421 5.37 19.95 16.68
C ASP A 421 4.28 19.47 15.71
N ARG A 422 3.91 18.20 15.84
CA ARG A 422 2.91 17.58 14.94
C ARG A 422 1.54 18.22 15.07
N LYS A 423 1.16 18.66 16.28
CA LYS A 423 -0.13 19.31 16.59
C LYS A 423 -0.32 20.61 15.81
N THR A 424 0.62 21.56 15.94
CA THR A 424 0.58 22.78 15.13
C THR A 424 1.02 22.56 13.68
N CYS A 425 1.48 21.36 13.30
CA CYS A 425 2.07 21.04 12.01
C CYS A 425 3.14 22.07 11.59
N GLY A 426 4.14 22.28 12.46
CA GLY A 426 5.16 23.31 12.28
C GLY A 426 6.40 23.06 13.13
N PRO A 427 7.48 23.79 12.91
CA PRO A 427 8.67 23.68 13.74
C PRO A 427 8.50 24.52 15.03
N CYS A 428 9.12 24.06 16.11
CA CYS A 428 9.09 24.71 17.41
C CYS A 428 10.45 24.62 18.11
N ILE A 429 10.71 25.55 19.01
CA ILE A 429 11.74 25.39 20.05
C ILE A 429 11.06 24.75 21.25
N THR A 430 11.68 23.73 21.81
CA THR A 430 11.18 22.98 22.97
C THR A 430 12.15 23.14 24.13
N VAL A 431 11.63 23.46 25.32
CA VAL A 431 12.40 23.75 26.54
C VAL A 431 11.91 22.87 27.68
N CYS A 432 12.82 22.24 28.41
CA CYS A 432 12.55 21.59 29.69
C CYS A 432 13.63 22.01 30.70
N ASN A 433 13.21 22.50 31.88
CA ASN A 433 14.10 23.02 32.91
C ASN A 433 14.18 22.04 34.10
N GLY A 434 15.40 21.64 34.49
CA GLY A 434 15.61 20.65 35.55
C GLY A 434 14.99 19.27 35.28
N THR A 435 14.68 18.56 36.36
CA THR A 435 14.09 17.20 36.36
C THR A 435 12.58 17.17 36.15
N ASP A 436 11.92 18.33 36.20
CA ASP A 436 10.51 18.40 36.62
C ASP A 436 9.51 18.26 35.45
N GLY A 437 9.99 17.76 34.30
CA GLY A 437 9.22 17.19 33.19
C GLY A 437 8.41 18.18 32.33
N ASN A 438 8.00 19.32 32.89
CA ASN A 438 7.17 20.31 32.20
C ASN A 438 7.89 20.90 30.99
N THR A 439 7.46 20.45 29.81
CA THR A 439 8.06 20.74 28.53
C THR A 439 7.26 21.82 27.80
N LEU A 440 7.88 22.96 27.53
CA LEU A 440 7.25 24.14 26.92
C LEU A 440 7.66 24.25 25.44
N LYS A 441 6.67 24.44 24.56
CA LYS A 441 6.83 24.54 23.09
C LYS A 441 6.63 25.98 22.62
N PHE A 442 7.57 26.51 21.84
CA PHE A 442 7.55 27.83 21.22
C PHE A 442 7.53 27.67 19.68
N PRO A 443 6.34 27.64 19.05
CA PRO A 443 6.23 27.44 17.60
C PRO A 443 6.75 28.67 16.84
N PHE A 444 7.35 28.45 15.67
CA PHE A 444 7.85 29.54 14.80
C PHE A 444 7.53 29.32 13.32
N ASN A 445 7.63 30.38 12.52
CA ASN A 445 7.31 30.31 11.10
C ASN A 445 8.50 29.74 10.29
N TYR A 446 8.25 28.63 9.60
CA TYR A 446 9.25 27.88 8.81
C TYR A 446 9.99 28.72 7.74
N HIS A 447 9.31 29.69 7.13
CA HIS A 447 9.91 30.58 6.12
C HIS A 447 10.64 31.76 6.74
N ALA A 448 10.03 32.40 7.75
CA ALA A 448 10.61 33.59 8.38
C ALA A 448 11.82 33.25 9.26
N ARG A 449 11.86 32.03 9.85
CA ARG A 449 12.93 31.50 10.73
C ARG A 449 13.24 32.34 11.98
N ASN A 450 12.44 33.38 12.23
CA ASN A 450 12.46 34.19 13.43
C ASN A 450 11.61 33.53 14.51
N PHE A 451 12.12 33.53 15.74
CA PHE A 451 11.50 32.93 16.93
C PHE A 451 11.67 33.87 18.13
N ASP A 452 10.78 33.76 19.12
CA ASP A 452 10.83 34.61 20.31
C ASP A 452 11.90 34.14 21.31
N ILE A 453 13.13 34.61 21.06
CA ILE A 453 14.29 34.46 21.94
C ILE A 453 14.01 34.97 23.35
N ALA A 454 13.22 36.04 23.51
CA ALA A 454 12.94 36.62 24.82
C ALA A 454 12.05 35.67 25.65
N SER A 455 10.99 35.10 25.07
CA SER A 455 10.17 34.09 25.76
C SER A 455 10.95 32.82 26.11
N VAL A 456 11.85 32.36 25.24
CA VAL A 456 12.73 31.20 25.53
C VAL A 456 13.70 31.53 26.68
N ARG A 457 14.32 32.71 26.67
CA ARG A 457 15.21 33.18 27.76
C ARG A 457 14.46 33.35 29.09
N ASN A 458 13.26 33.92 29.07
CA ASN A 458 12.39 34.05 30.24
C ASN A 458 12.08 32.68 30.87
N THR A 459 11.74 31.70 30.02
CA THR A 459 11.35 30.34 30.45
C THR A 459 12.51 29.55 31.05
N LEU A 460 13.73 29.74 30.55
CA LEU A 460 14.95 29.16 31.12
C LEU A 460 15.44 29.91 32.39
N GLY A 461 14.82 31.03 32.77
CA GLY A 461 15.29 31.90 33.86
C GLY A 461 16.49 32.78 33.50
N PHE A 462 16.94 32.78 32.23
CA PHE A 462 18.16 33.44 31.74
C PHE A 462 18.14 34.97 31.77
N VAL A 463 17.06 35.59 32.26
CA VAL A 463 16.92 37.05 32.44
C VAL A 463 17.85 37.56 33.54
N GLU A 464 18.08 36.75 34.58
CA GLU A 464 18.93 37.08 35.73
C GLU A 464 20.38 36.57 35.58
N TYR A 465 20.70 35.94 34.44
CA TYR A 465 22.00 35.32 34.18
C TYR A 465 23.01 36.28 33.51
N HIS A 466 24.28 35.92 33.59
CA HIS A 466 25.40 36.70 33.05
C HIS A 466 25.23 36.97 31.54
N PRO A 467 25.61 38.16 31.00
CA PRO A 467 25.44 38.48 29.58
C PRO A 467 26.09 37.48 28.61
N MET A 468 27.16 36.79 29.02
CA MET A 468 27.77 35.72 28.22
C MET A 468 26.84 34.51 28.06
N ALA A 469 26.20 34.05 29.14
CA ALA A 469 25.20 32.97 29.11
C ALA A 469 24.06 33.28 28.12
N THR A 470 23.62 34.54 28.14
CA THR A 470 22.63 35.10 27.20
C THR A 470 23.12 35.01 25.74
N GLY A 471 24.31 35.53 25.43
CA GLY A 471 24.84 35.53 24.06
C GLY A 471 25.08 34.12 23.52
N SER A 472 25.53 33.19 24.36
CA SER A 472 25.72 31.79 23.98
C SER A 472 24.41 31.03 23.80
N LEU A 473 23.33 31.37 24.51
CA LEU A 473 22.00 30.80 24.25
C LEU A 473 21.47 31.22 22.88
N GLU A 474 21.66 32.49 22.52
CA GLU A 474 21.27 33.03 21.22
C GLU A 474 22.11 32.39 20.10
N LYS A 475 23.43 32.24 20.29
CA LYS A 475 24.33 31.51 19.39
C LYS A 475 23.92 30.04 19.21
N LEU A 476 23.60 29.35 20.30
CA LEU A 476 23.16 27.95 20.31
C LEU A 476 21.86 27.79 19.52
N LEU A 477 20.85 28.62 19.79
CA LEU A 477 19.57 28.61 19.08
C LEU A 477 19.74 28.86 17.58
N HIS A 478 20.54 29.85 17.18
CA HIS A 478 20.80 30.13 15.77
C HIS A 478 21.61 29.03 15.08
N GLY A 479 22.59 28.42 15.74
CA GLY A 479 23.35 27.29 15.20
C GLY A 479 22.48 26.04 15.04
N LEU A 480 21.68 25.69 16.05
CA LEU A 480 20.67 24.62 15.93
C LEU A 480 19.68 24.92 14.79
N MET A 481 19.21 26.16 14.65
CA MET A 481 18.30 26.55 13.56
C MET A 481 18.94 26.37 12.18
N ASN A 482 20.22 26.73 12.06
CA ASN A 482 20.97 26.55 10.82
C ASN A 482 21.12 25.06 10.46
N VAL A 483 21.47 24.21 11.43
CA VAL A 483 21.53 22.75 11.20
C VAL A 483 20.13 22.19 10.87
N PHE A 484 19.08 22.60 11.59
CA PHE A 484 17.71 22.13 11.38
C PHE A 484 17.26 22.36 9.93
N VAL A 485 17.50 23.58 9.42
CA VAL A 485 17.13 23.95 8.06
C VAL A 485 18.08 23.37 7.00
N THR A 486 19.40 23.47 7.18
CA THR A 486 20.38 23.08 6.13
C THR A 486 20.61 21.58 6.03
N LYS A 487 20.29 20.83 7.09
CA LYS A 487 20.34 19.36 7.13
C LYS A 487 18.96 18.71 7.22
N GLU A 488 17.88 19.49 7.22
CA GLU A 488 16.48 19.02 7.21
C GLU A 488 16.14 18.03 8.33
N ALA A 489 16.57 18.35 9.55
CA ALA A 489 16.40 17.50 10.74
C ALA A 489 14.96 17.58 11.29
N PHE A 490 14.37 16.46 11.72
CA PHE A 490 13.07 16.49 12.41
C PHE A 490 13.20 16.80 13.92
N LEU A 491 14.37 16.52 14.50
CA LEU A 491 14.71 16.83 15.90
C LEU A 491 16.20 17.17 16.01
N LEU A 492 16.51 18.29 16.66
CA LEU A 492 17.84 18.59 17.19
C LEU A 492 17.72 18.91 18.67
N GLU A 493 17.95 17.91 19.53
CA GLU A 493 17.90 18.06 20.98
C GLU A 493 19.32 18.12 21.57
N VAL A 494 19.52 19.00 22.55
CA VAL A 494 20.74 19.08 23.36
C VAL A 494 20.40 19.16 24.85
N LYS A 495 21.21 18.50 25.69
CA LYS A 495 21.25 18.74 27.13
C LYS A 495 22.42 19.65 27.45
N ALA A 496 22.19 20.67 28.25
CA ALA A 496 23.18 21.70 28.53
C ALA A 496 23.35 21.97 30.03
N GLY A 497 24.59 22.21 30.42
CA GLY A 497 24.96 22.76 31.73
C GLY A 497 25.44 24.21 31.61
N ILE A 498 25.52 24.89 32.74
CA ILE A 498 26.13 26.22 32.84
C ILE A 498 27.43 26.08 33.64
N THR A 499 28.53 26.48 33.02
CA THR A 499 29.88 26.35 33.59
C THR A 499 30.02 27.31 34.80
N PRO A 500 30.42 26.84 36.00
CA PRO A 500 30.49 27.71 37.18
C PRO A 500 31.41 28.93 37.01
N ASP A 501 32.58 28.73 36.38
CA ASP A 501 33.66 29.72 36.33
C ASP A 501 33.43 30.80 35.27
N THR A 502 33.06 30.40 34.04
CA THR A 502 32.80 31.31 32.91
C THR A 502 31.37 31.82 32.86
N LYS A 503 30.44 31.17 33.57
CA LYS A 503 28.99 31.34 33.46
C LYS A 503 28.50 31.21 32.01
N ASP A 504 29.13 30.31 31.25
CA ASP A 504 28.83 30.04 29.85
C ASP A 504 28.14 28.69 29.66
N ILE A 505 27.36 28.54 28.58
CA ILE A 505 26.63 27.31 28.25
C ILE A 505 27.60 26.27 27.69
N GLN A 506 27.46 25.04 28.19
CA GLN A 506 28.23 23.88 27.77
C GLN A 506 27.27 22.75 27.36
N ILE A 507 27.43 22.23 26.14
CA ILE A 507 26.65 21.07 25.67
C ILE A 507 27.26 19.79 26.25
N LEU A 508 26.41 18.94 26.84
CA LEU A 508 26.78 17.71 27.55
C LEU A 508 26.33 16.44 26.80
N GLU A 509 25.17 16.50 26.14
CA GLU A 509 24.65 15.44 25.26
C GLU A 509 23.95 16.08 24.05
N ALA A 510 23.97 15.42 22.89
CA ALA A 510 23.22 15.84 21.70
C ALA A 510 22.54 14.65 21.01
N ARG A 511 21.25 14.79 20.70
CA ARG A 511 20.40 13.79 20.04
C ARG A 511 19.75 14.40 18.80
N PHE A 512 20.38 14.18 17.65
CA PHE A 512 19.97 14.75 16.36
C PHE A 512 19.38 13.68 15.44
N GLY A 513 18.18 13.91 14.91
CA GLY A 513 17.39 12.98 14.12
C GLY A 513 16.98 13.53 12.76
N PHE A 514 17.09 12.68 11.73
CA PHE A 514 16.98 13.05 10.31
C PHE A 514 16.05 12.10 9.57
N ASP A 515 15.48 12.58 8.46
CA ASP A 515 14.40 11.94 7.71
C ASP A 515 14.92 11.12 6.52
N ASP A 516 14.85 9.78 6.66
CA ASP A 516 15.14 8.80 5.60
C ASP A 516 14.47 9.17 4.25
N ALA A 517 13.31 9.83 4.22
CA ALA A 517 12.61 10.18 2.99
C ALA A 517 13.31 11.28 2.18
N ALA A 518 14.02 12.23 2.83
CA ALA A 518 14.80 13.26 2.13
C ALA A 518 15.87 12.63 1.24
N TYR A 519 16.65 11.69 1.80
CA TYR A 519 17.65 10.94 1.08
C TYR A 519 17.06 9.94 0.08
N ARG A 520 16.16 9.05 0.53
CA ARG A 520 15.60 7.97 -0.30
C ARG A 520 14.80 8.46 -1.51
N SER A 521 14.16 9.63 -1.43
CA SER A 521 13.37 10.17 -2.54
C SER A 521 14.12 11.19 -3.42
N SER A 522 15.07 11.95 -2.86
CA SER A 522 15.67 13.12 -3.51
C SER A 522 17.19 13.27 -3.42
N GLY A 523 17.89 12.33 -2.76
CA GLY A 523 19.35 12.38 -2.59
C GLY A 523 19.86 13.47 -1.64
N ARG A 524 18.96 14.23 -1.00
CA ARG A 524 19.29 15.22 0.04
C ARG A 524 19.81 14.52 1.30
N GLN A 525 20.47 15.25 2.20
CA GLN A 525 21.12 14.68 3.40
C GLN A 525 22.18 13.60 3.12
N GLY A 526 22.73 13.49 1.90
CA GLY A 526 23.67 12.42 1.54
C GLY A 526 24.94 12.37 2.42
N ASP A 527 25.35 13.50 2.99
CA ASP A 527 26.43 13.61 3.97
C ASP A 527 26.04 13.07 5.35
N ILE A 528 24.81 13.33 5.81
CA ILE A 528 24.27 12.75 7.05
C ILE A 528 24.12 11.23 6.91
N HIS A 529 23.60 10.76 5.77
CA HIS A 529 23.45 9.33 5.51
C HIS A 529 24.79 8.59 5.36
N ALA A 530 25.87 9.28 4.97
CA ALA A 530 27.22 8.72 4.97
C ALA A 530 27.78 8.43 6.38
N LEU A 531 27.20 8.98 7.44
CA LEU A 531 27.56 8.69 8.84
C LEU A 531 27.02 7.32 9.31
N ARG A 532 26.10 6.69 8.56
CA ARG A 532 25.42 5.45 8.93
C ARG A 532 26.34 4.22 8.75
N ASN A 533 27.04 3.84 9.82
CA ASN A 533 27.78 2.57 9.85
C ASN A 533 26.83 1.38 10.04
N LYS A 534 26.51 0.66 8.95
CA LYS A 534 25.66 -0.55 8.99
C LYS A 534 26.27 -1.73 9.78
N ALA A 535 27.56 -1.71 10.10
CA ALA A 535 28.16 -2.68 11.02
C ALA A 535 27.82 -2.40 12.51
N ASP A 536 27.20 -1.26 12.81
CA ASP A 536 26.66 -0.90 14.13
C ASP A 536 25.14 -1.12 14.26
N GLU A 537 24.54 -1.94 13.38
CA GLU A 537 23.10 -2.22 13.32
C GLU A 537 22.82 -3.74 13.38
N VAL A 538 21.57 -4.14 13.68
CA VAL A 538 21.16 -5.55 13.67
C VAL A 538 21.31 -6.12 12.24
N PRO A 539 22.10 -7.17 12.01
CA PRO A 539 22.32 -7.71 10.66
C PRO A 539 21.02 -8.14 9.96
N ALA A 540 20.07 -8.71 10.70
CA ALA A 540 18.75 -9.11 10.20
C ALA A 540 17.89 -7.90 9.73
N GLU A 541 17.95 -6.77 10.44
CA GLU A 541 17.26 -5.53 10.03
C GLU A 541 17.91 -4.93 8.76
N VAL A 542 19.24 -5.01 8.65
CA VAL A 542 20.00 -4.55 7.47
C VAL A 542 19.74 -5.44 6.24
N GLU A 543 19.60 -6.75 6.41
CA GLU A 543 19.26 -7.69 5.33
C GLU A 543 17.82 -7.48 4.82
N ALA A 544 16.87 -7.30 5.75
CA ALA A 544 15.48 -6.98 5.43
C ALA A 544 15.36 -5.67 4.62
N GLU A 545 16.11 -4.63 5.00
CA GLU A 545 16.09 -3.31 4.33
C GLU A 545 16.40 -3.41 2.83
N LYS A 546 17.29 -4.33 2.40
CA LYS A 546 17.64 -4.52 0.98
C LYS A 546 16.44 -4.87 0.10
N ASN A 547 15.45 -5.55 0.68
CA ASN A 547 14.24 -6.01 0.00
C ASN A 547 13.03 -5.09 0.28
N GLY A 548 13.25 -3.93 0.89
CA GLY A 548 12.19 -2.99 1.29
C GLY A 548 11.37 -3.42 2.50
N ILE A 549 11.76 -4.51 3.18
CA ILE A 549 11.06 -5.06 4.34
C ILE A 549 11.45 -4.25 5.59
N VAL A 550 10.47 -3.83 6.39
CA VAL A 550 10.72 -3.20 7.70
C VAL A 550 10.67 -4.28 8.77
N TYR A 551 11.83 -4.87 9.04
CA TYR A 551 12.04 -5.81 10.15
C TYR A 551 12.53 -5.07 11.39
N ILE A 552 12.01 -5.45 12.56
CA ILE A 552 12.48 -4.98 13.88
C ILE A 552 12.52 -6.17 14.83
N THR A 553 13.69 -6.49 15.39
CA THR A 553 13.81 -7.52 16.43
C THR A 553 13.21 -7.02 17.75
N LEU A 554 12.29 -7.80 18.33
CA LEU A 554 11.66 -7.50 19.63
C LEU A 554 12.40 -8.22 20.78
N PRO A 555 12.51 -7.58 21.97
CA PRO A 555 13.13 -8.17 23.15
C PRO A 555 12.25 -9.27 23.78
N GLY A 556 12.84 -10.10 24.65
CA GLY A 556 12.15 -11.18 25.35
C GLY A 556 12.32 -12.55 24.69
N GLU A 557 11.46 -13.50 25.05
CA GLU A 557 11.57 -14.91 24.65
C GLU A 557 11.47 -15.12 23.13
N GLY A 558 10.59 -14.38 22.44
CA GLY A 558 10.57 -14.32 20.98
C GLY A 558 10.19 -15.61 20.27
N ARG A 559 9.18 -16.33 20.79
CA ARG A 559 8.74 -17.63 20.26
C ARG A 559 8.02 -17.55 18.91
N ILE A 560 7.31 -16.46 18.62
CA ILE A 560 6.45 -16.31 17.43
C ILE A 560 7.10 -15.34 16.45
N GLY A 561 7.53 -15.83 15.28
CA GLY A 561 7.94 -14.97 14.18
C GLY A 561 6.72 -14.33 13.50
N THR A 562 6.69 -13.02 13.26
CA THR A 562 5.56 -12.37 12.57
C THR A 562 5.90 -12.03 11.12
N LEU A 563 4.93 -12.17 10.21
CA LEU A 563 5.02 -11.78 8.80
C LEU A 563 3.70 -11.11 8.38
N VAL A 564 3.71 -9.79 8.19
CA VAL A 564 2.50 -8.98 7.98
C VAL A 564 2.70 -7.98 6.83
N ASN A 565 1.61 -7.37 6.33
CA ASN A 565 1.66 -6.26 5.38
C ASN A 565 0.94 -4.99 5.87
N GLY A 566 1.63 -3.85 5.71
CA GLY A 566 1.26 -2.54 6.21
C GLY A 566 1.43 -2.40 7.72
N ALA A 567 2.37 -1.55 8.11
CA ALA A 567 2.76 -1.15 9.47
C ALA A 567 1.67 -1.22 10.55
N GLY A 568 0.52 -0.58 10.35
CA GLY A 568 -0.57 -0.58 11.34
C GLY A 568 -1.15 -1.97 11.63
N LEU A 569 -1.28 -2.83 10.61
CA LEU A 569 -1.68 -4.23 10.78
C LEU A 569 -0.55 -5.06 11.41
N ALA A 570 0.71 -4.76 11.09
CA ALA A 570 1.88 -5.42 11.68
C ALA A 570 2.00 -5.11 13.19
N MET A 571 1.84 -3.85 13.59
CA MET A 571 1.79 -3.42 15.00
C MET A 571 0.63 -4.12 15.72
N ASN A 572 -0.59 -4.03 15.18
CA ASN A 572 -1.76 -4.62 15.82
C ASN A 572 -1.71 -6.16 15.89
N THR A 573 -1.04 -6.81 14.94
CA THR A 573 -0.81 -8.27 15.00
C THR A 573 0.08 -8.64 16.19
N VAL A 574 1.17 -7.89 16.44
CA VAL A 574 2.02 -8.09 17.63
C VAL A 574 1.22 -7.82 18.91
N ASP A 575 0.52 -6.67 18.98
CA ASP A 575 -0.29 -6.30 20.15
C ASP A 575 -1.33 -7.37 20.52
N ALA A 576 -2.06 -7.88 19.52
CA ALA A 576 -3.14 -8.85 19.71
C ALA A 576 -2.63 -10.28 19.93
N LEU A 577 -1.48 -10.67 19.39
CA LEU A 577 -0.81 -11.92 19.75
C LEU A 577 -0.34 -11.88 21.22
N THR A 578 0.26 -10.77 21.65
CA THR A 578 0.69 -10.59 23.05
C THR A 578 -0.50 -10.53 24.02
N LEU A 579 -1.63 -9.93 23.63
CA LEU A 579 -2.87 -9.98 24.40
C LEU A 579 -3.43 -11.42 24.56
N HIS A 580 -3.13 -12.32 23.62
CA HIS A 580 -3.45 -13.75 23.69
C HIS A 580 -2.35 -14.61 24.34
N GLY A 581 -1.32 -14.00 24.95
CA GLY A 581 -0.23 -14.70 25.64
C GLY A 581 0.98 -15.06 24.77
N GLY A 582 1.00 -14.64 23.50
CA GLY A 582 2.12 -14.88 22.60
C GLY A 582 3.33 -13.97 22.84
N SER A 583 4.54 -14.52 22.66
CA SER A 583 5.79 -13.74 22.68
C SER A 583 6.33 -13.59 21.25
N CYS A 584 6.15 -12.41 20.65
CA CYS A 584 6.64 -12.15 19.29
C CYS A 584 8.15 -11.93 19.25
N ALA A 585 8.86 -12.61 18.33
CA ALA A 585 10.29 -12.44 18.08
C ALA A 585 10.62 -11.09 17.44
N ASN A 586 9.70 -10.62 16.60
CA ASN A 586 9.89 -9.51 15.70
C ASN A 586 8.57 -8.80 15.38
N PHE A 587 8.69 -7.55 14.94
CA PHE A 587 7.74 -6.89 14.06
C PHE A 587 8.28 -7.01 12.61
N LEU A 588 7.41 -7.26 11.63
CA LEU A 588 7.78 -7.26 10.22
C LEU A 588 6.63 -6.72 9.36
N ASP A 589 6.90 -5.62 8.66
CA ASP A 589 6.07 -5.14 7.55
C ASP A 589 6.75 -5.46 6.20
N THR A 590 6.07 -6.25 5.37
CA THR A 590 6.45 -6.58 3.98
C THR A 590 6.20 -5.44 2.98
N GLY A 591 5.65 -4.31 3.45
CA GLY A 591 5.24 -3.16 2.66
C GLY A 591 3.90 -3.37 1.95
N GLY A 592 3.42 -2.33 1.27
CA GLY A 592 2.13 -2.34 0.56
C GLY A 592 2.03 -3.31 -0.64
N LYS A 593 3.09 -4.06 -0.95
CA LYS A 593 3.19 -4.97 -2.11
C LYS A 593 4.00 -6.22 -1.77
N ALA A 594 3.47 -7.08 -0.92
CA ALA A 594 4.02 -8.43 -0.76
C ALA A 594 4.04 -9.16 -2.12
N THR A 595 5.23 -9.58 -2.55
CA THR A 595 5.46 -10.49 -3.69
C THR A 595 5.96 -11.85 -3.18
N ALA A 596 6.10 -12.86 -4.05
CA ALA A 596 6.63 -14.15 -3.65
C ALA A 596 8.08 -14.04 -3.14
N GLU A 597 8.86 -13.14 -3.75
CA GLU A 597 10.25 -12.83 -3.40
C GLU A 597 10.32 -12.18 -2.02
N THR A 598 9.56 -11.11 -1.77
CA THR A 598 9.57 -10.44 -0.45
C THR A 598 9.04 -11.36 0.67
N VAL A 599 8.06 -12.22 0.37
CA VAL A 599 7.58 -13.25 1.32
C VAL A 599 8.69 -14.26 1.63
N LYS A 600 9.41 -14.75 0.62
CA LYS A 600 10.54 -15.68 0.83
C LYS A 600 11.68 -15.04 1.63
N SER A 601 12.07 -13.81 1.31
CA SER A 601 13.07 -13.06 2.09
C SER A 601 12.61 -12.79 3.52
N SER A 602 11.31 -12.54 3.74
CA SER A 602 10.75 -12.39 5.09
C SER A 602 10.90 -13.68 5.90
N PHE A 603 10.54 -14.84 5.34
CA PHE A 603 10.78 -16.12 6.00
C PHE A 603 12.27 -16.37 6.29
N GLN A 604 13.17 -16.04 5.36
CA GLN A 604 14.63 -16.16 5.59
C GLN A 604 15.12 -15.29 6.76
N VAL A 605 14.65 -14.05 6.87
CA VAL A 605 15.01 -13.15 7.98
C VAL A 605 14.42 -13.63 9.30
N ILE A 606 13.14 -14.05 9.33
CA ILE A 606 12.52 -14.59 10.55
C ILE A 606 13.24 -15.85 11.02
N LEU A 607 13.53 -16.80 10.12
CA LEU A 607 14.21 -18.06 10.44
C LEU A 607 15.69 -17.89 10.84
N SER A 608 16.26 -16.69 10.73
CA SER A 608 17.59 -16.36 11.24
C SER A 608 17.62 -16.14 12.76
N ASP A 609 16.47 -15.94 13.40
CA ASP A 609 16.35 -15.80 14.86
C ASP A 609 16.04 -17.16 15.51
N PRO A 610 16.98 -17.78 16.25
CA PRO A 610 16.80 -19.13 16.80
C PRO A 610 15.74 -19.21 17.91
N ARG A 611 15.22 -18.07 18.38
CA ARG A 611 14.09 -18.01 19.31
C ARG A 611 12.78 -18.48 18.69
N VAL A 612 12.61 -18.28 17.37
CA VAL A 612 11.36 -18.57 16.64
C VAL A 612 11.04 -20.07 16.65
N LYS A 613 9.88 -20.42 17.22
CA LYS A 613 9.31 -21.78 17.30
C LYS A 613 8.03 -21.96 16.47
N SER A 614 7.35 -20.87 16.10
CA SER A 614 6.25 -20.85 15.11
C SER A 614 6.27 -19.52 14.33
N ILE A 615 5.58 -19.46 13.18
CA ILE A 615 5.45 -18.23 12.38
C ILE A 615 3.99 -17.88 12.11
N PHE A 616 3.61 -16.65 12.44
CA PHE A 616 2.28 -16.08 12.20
C PHE A 616 2.29 -15.18 10.96
N VAL A 617 1.64 -15.65 9.89
CA VAL A 617 1.40 -14.90 8.66
C VAL A 617 0.01 -14.28 8.73
N ASN A 618 -0.09 -12.95 8.87
CA ASN A 618 -1.37 -12.22 8.83
C ASN A 618 -1.32 -11.21 7.70
N ILE A 619 -1.99 -11.48 6.57
CA ILE A 619 -1.90 -10.61 5.38
C ILE A 619 -3.29 -10.20 4.92
N PHE A 620 -3.49 -8.90 4.78
CA PHE A 620 -4.65 -8.32 4.11
C PHE A 620 -4.36 -8.12 2.61
N GLY A 621 -5.02 -8.90 1.77
CA GLY A 621 -4.99 -8.81 0.31
C GLY A 621 -5.67 -7.54 -0.21
N GLY A 622 -4.97 -6.41 -0.12
CA GLY A 622 -5.38 -5.15 -0.73
C GLY A 622 -5.04 -5.11 -2.22
N LEU A 623 -3.82 -4.70 -2.55
CA LEU A 623 -3.30 -4.62 -3.92
C LEU A 623 -2.80 -5.98 -4.43
N THR A 624 -2.01 -6.71 -3.63
CA THR A 624 -1.75 -8.13 -3.87
C THR A 624 -2.96 -8.95 -3.44
N LYS A 625 -3.30 -10.00 -4.19
CA LYS A 625 -4.45 -10.87 -3.93
C LYS A 625 -4.07 -12.08 -3.06
N CYS A 626 -4.98 -12.56 -2.22
CA CYS A 626 -4.72 -13.64 -1.27
C CYS A 626 -4.32 -14.97 -1.93
N ASP A 627 -4.77 -15.25 -3.15
CA ASP A 627 -4.33 -16.41 -3.95
C ASP A 627 -2.85 -16.31 -4.36
N MET A 628 -2.39 -15.12 -4.77
CA MET A 628 -0.98 -14.88 -5.08
C MET A 628 -0.09 -14.93 -3.83
N ILE A 629 -0.61 -14.44 -2.70
CA ILE A 629 0.06 -14.51 -1.39
C ILE A 629 0.18 -15.97 -0.93
N ALA A 630 -0.89 -16.76 -1.08
CA ALA A 630 -0.88 -18.18 -0.76
C ALA A 630 0.13 -18.97 -1.62
N GLU A 631 0.22 -18.69 -2.93
CA GLU A 631 1.25 -19.28 -3.79
C GLU A 631 2.66 -18.91 -3.31
N GLY A 632 2.91 -17.63 -2.98
CA GLY A 632 4.18 -17.16 -2.40
C GLY A 632 4.57 -17.87 -1.09
N VAL A 633 3.63 -18.02 -0.15
CA VAL A 633 3.85 -18.73 1.13
C VAL A 633 4.15 -20.21 0.90
N MET A 634 3.38 -20.90 0.04
CA MET A 634 3.62 -22.31 -0.28
C MET A 634 4.95 -22.57 -0.99
N MET A 635 5.39 -21.65 -1.86
CA MET A 635 6.70 -21.72 -2.51
C MET A 635 7.82 -21.49 -1.49
N ALA A 636 7.75 -20.42 -0.68
CA ALA A 636 8.75 -20.15 0.35
C ALA A 636 8.89 -21.31 1.36
N PHE A 637 7.77 -21.90 1.80
CA PHE A 637 7.79 -23.04 2.72
C PHE A 637 8.56 -24.25 2.16
N ARG A 638 8.32 -24.58 0.88
CA ARG A 638 8.97 -25.70 0.19
C ARG A 638 10.45 -25.38 -0.11
N ASP A 639 10.72 -24.22 -0.68
CA ASP A 639 12.06 -23.78 -1.09
C ASP A 639 13.05 -23.65 0.08
N LEU A 640 12.56 -23.32 1.28
CA LEU A 640 13.37 -23.15 2.49
C LEU A 640 13.39 -24.40 3.38
N GLY A 641 12.73 -25.50 2.96
CA GLY A 641 12.69 -26.76 3.72
C GLY A 641 12.11 -26.60 5.13
N MET A 642 11.09 -25.75 5.28
CA MET A 642 10.64 -25.28 6.59
C MET A 642 10.13 -26.40 7.51
N LYS A 643 10.67 -26.44 8.73
CA LYS A 643 10.24 -27.33 9.83
C LYS A 643 9.38 -26.63 10.88
N VAL A 644 9.48 -25.30 10.95
CA VAL A 644 8.72 -24.44 11.86
C VAL A 644 7.26 -24.38 11.39
N PRO A 645 6.25 -24.58 12.26
CA PRO A 645 4.84 -24.45 11.89
C PRO A 645 4.52 -23.04 11.43
N VAL A 646 3.62 -22.91 10.44
CA VAL A 646 3.15 -21.61 9.97
C VAL A 646 1.63 -21.53 10.06
N VAL A 647 1.16 -20.61 10.90
CA VAL A 647 -0.25 -20.23 11.00
C VAL A 647 -0.51 -19.09 10.02
N VAL A 648 -1.54 -19.25 9.18
CA VAL A 648 -1.78 -18.38 8.02
C VAL A 648 -3.19 -17.81 8.05
N ARG A 649 -3.28 -16.48 8.16
CA ARG A 649 -4.52 -15.70 8.08
C ARG A 649 -4.48 -14.80 6.86
N LEU A 650 -5.39 -15.01 5.93
CA LEU A 650 -5.53 -14.24 4.69
C LEU A 650 -6.94 -13.62 4.64
N ARG A 651 -7.02 -12.28 4.56
CA ARG A 651 -8.29 -11.52 4.44
C ARG A 651 -8.29 -10.59 3.24
N GLY A 652 -9.46 -10.22 2.72
CA GLY A 652 -9.62 -9.25 1.63
C GLY A 652 -9.75 -9.90 0.23
N THR A 653 -9.06 -9.35 -0.76
CA THR A 653 -9.15 -9.74 -2.17
C THR A 653 -8.83 -11.22 -2.38
N ASN A 654 -9.77 -11.98 -2.96
CA ASN A 654 -9.64 -13.43 -3.18
C ASN A 654 -9.41 -14.25 -1.88
N GLU A 655 -9.81 -13.76 -0.69
CA GLU A 655 -9.53 -14.44 0.60
C GLU A 655 -9.90 -15.94 0.61
N GLN A 656 -11.10 -16.27 0.14
CA GLN A 656 -11.60 -17.65 0.05
C GLN A 656 -10.71 -18.57 -0.82
N LEU A 657 -10.14 -18.04 -1.92
CA LEU A 657 -9.29 -18.81 -2.82
C LEU A 657 -7.89 -19.02 -2.21
N GLY A 658 -7.31 -17.98 -1.60
CA GLY A 658 -6.04 -18.08 -0.90
C GLY A 658 -6.09 -19.02 0.31
N GLN A 659 -7.14 -18.90 1.14
CA GLN A 659 -7.39 -19.83 2.26
C GLN A 659 -7.52 -21.27 1.77
N LYS A 660 -8.30 -21.51 0.70
CA LYS A 660 -8.46 -22.83 0.09
C LYS A 660 -7.13 -23.41 -0.41
N MET A 661 -6.32 -22.61 -1.11
CA MET A 661 -4.99 -23.01 -1.59
C MET A 661 -4.06 -23.44 -0.45
N ILE A 662 -4.09 -22.76 0.69
CA ILE A 662 -3.33 -23.16 1.89
C ILE A 662 -3.86 -24.47 2.47
N ALA A 663 -5.18 -24.61 2.63
CA ALA A 663 -5.80 -25.80 3.22
C ALA A 663 -5.62 -27.08 2.37
N GLU A 664 -5.64 -26.95 1.04
CA GLU A 664 -5.43 -28.07 0.10
C GLU A 664 -3.95 -28.30 -0.26
N SER A 665 -3.01 -27.57 0.36
CA SER A 665 -1.59 -27.54 -0.03
C SER A 665 -0.78 -28.82 0.23
N GLY A 666 -1.28 -29.69 1.13
CA GLY A 666 -0.55 -30.86 1.65
C GLY A 666 0.64 -30.53 2.56
N LEU A 667 0.82 -29.25 2.91
CA LEU A 667 1.88 -28.77 3.81
C LEU A 667 1.34 -28.59 5.25
N PRO A 668 2.19 -28.53 6.29
CA PRO A 668 1.79 -28.23 7.66
C PRO A 668 1.52 -26.71 7.85
N LEU A 669 0.60 -26.19 7.03
CA LEU A 669 0.11 -24.82 7.05
C LEU A 669 -1.34 -24.83 7.56
N HIS A 670 -1.69 -23.90 8.44
CA HIS A 670 -3.05 -23.81 9.00
C HIS A 670 -3.74 -22.51 8.59
N ALA A 671 -4.77 -22.60 7.74
CA ALA A 671 -5.57 -21.46 7.30
C ALA A 671 -6.67 -21.09 8.32
N PHE A 672 -6.81 -19.80 8.65
CA PHE A 672 -7.84 -19.31 9.57
C PHE A 672 -8.60 -18.08 9.05
N ASP A 673 -9.88 -18.01 9.41
CA ASP A 673 -10.75 -16.84 9.20
C ASP A 673 -10.62 -15.81 10.35
N SER A 674 -10.75 -16.27 11.60
CA SER A 674 -10.66 -15.43 12.80
C SER A 674 -9.24 -15.34 13.32
N PHE A 675 -8.83 -14.14 13.70
CA PHE A 675 -7.58 -13.86 14.37
C PHE A 675 -7.51 -14.55 15.73
N GLU A 676 -8.57 -14.53 16.54
CA GLU A 676 -8.54 -15.20 17.85
C GLU A 676 -8.28 -16.70 17.71
N GLN A 677 -8.87 -17.35 16.71
CA GLN A 677 -8.66 -18.78 16.45
C GLN A 677 -7.23 -19.06 15.98
N ALA A 678 -6.71 -18.22 15.08
CA ALA A 678 -5.33 -18.30 14.60
C ALA A 678 -4.33 -18.10 15.74
N ALA A 679 -4.48 -17.04 16.53
CA ALA A 679 -3.61 -16.70 17.66
C ALA A 679 -3.62 -17.81 18.72
N LYS A 680 -4.80 -18.32 19.10
CA LYS A 680 -4.93 -19.46 20.02
C LYS A 680 -4.25 -20.71 19.48
N LYS A 681 -4.33 -21.00 18.17
CA LYS A 681 -3.61 -22.13 17.56
C LYS A 681 -2.09 -21.93 17.56
N ASP A 682 -1.62 -20.71 17.35
CA ASP A 682 -0.19 -20.39 17.26
C ASP A 682 0.50 -20.41 18.63
N VAL A 683 -0.06 -19.70 19.62
CA VAL A 683 0.43 -19.68 21.00
C VAL A 683 0.49 -21.10 21.58
N VAL A 684 -0.63 -21.84 21.53
CA VAL A 684 -0.70 -23.22 22.04
C VAL A 684 0.16 -24.17 21.18
N GLY A 685 0.23 -23.95 19.86
CA GLY A 685 1.10 -24.73 18.98
C GLY A 685 2.58 -24.62 19.35
N GLY A 686 3.01 -23.43 19.80
CA GLY A 686 4.35 -23.19 20.32
C GLY A 686 4.66 -23.88 21.65
N GLU A 687 3.66 -24.18 22.48
CA GLU A 687 3.82 -24.93 23.75
C GLU A 687 3.89 -26.46 23.51
N TRP A 688 3.06 -26.98 22.60
CA TRP A 688 2.96 -28.42 22.34
C TRP A 688 4.25 -29.01 21.75
N ILE A 689 4.99 -28.22 20.96
CA ILE A 689 6.28 -28.65 20.38
C ILE A 689 7.38 -28.76 21.44
N GLU A 690 7.40 -27.85 22.42
CA GLU A 690 8.36 -27.90 23.53
C GLU A 690 8.12 -29.14 24.42
N THR A 691 6.86 -29.58 24.52
CA THR A 691 6.49 -30.83 25.18
C THR A 691 6.99 -32.07 24.43
N GLN A 692 7.08 -32.03 23.09
CA GLN A 692 7.64 -33.15 22.31
C GLN A 692 9.18 -33.15 22.27
N LEU A 693 9.83 -31.99 22.15
CA LEU A 693 11.30 -31.90 22.13
C LEU A 693 11.90 -32.38 23.45
N ASN A 694 11.31 -32.01 24.58
CA ASN A 694 11.74 -32.47 25.92
C ASN A 694 11.53 -33.98 26.17
N LEU A 695 10.89 -34.73 25.26
CA LEU A 695 10.74 -36.18 25.34
C LEU A 695 11.86 -36.96 24.59
N GLU A 696 12.57 -36.33 23.65
CA GLU A 696 13.67 -36.99 22.93
C GLU A 696 14.99 -37.02 23.75
N ASP A 697 15.22 -36.01 24.60
CA ASP A 697 16.39 -35.89 25.49
C ASP A 697 16.43 -36.94 26.63
N TYR A 698 15.37 -37.74 26.84
CA TYR A 698 15.31 -38.80 27.86
C TYR A 698 15.74 -40.20 27.35
N SER A 699 16.38 -40.28 26.19
CA SER A 699 16.83 -41.54 25.55
C SER A 699 18.25 -42.00 25.93
N GLY A 700 18.87 -41.42 26.98
CA GLY A 700 20.26 -41.69 27.39
C GLY A 700 20.43 -42.31 28.78
N ILE A 701 20.20 -43.62 28.92
CA ILE A 701 20.62 -44.43 30.09
C ILE A 701 21.36 -45.70 29.59
N GLU A 702 22.30 -46.19 30.40
CA GLU A 702 23.50 -46.91 29.96
C GLU A 702 23.35 -48.39 29.55
N THR A 703 24.33 -48.87 28.80
CA THR A 703 24.46 -50.25 28.32
C THR A 703 25.14 -51.18 29.33
N LEU A 704 24.60 -52.39 29.53
CA LEU A 704 25.34 -53.58 29.99
C LEU A 704 24.93 -54.84 29.18
N PRO A 705 25.78 -55.88 29.08
CA PRO A 705 25.78 -56.75 27.90
C PRO A 705 25.10 -58.13 28.02
N ALA A 706 24.54 -58.55 26.89
CA ALA A 706 24.41 -59.91 26.33
C ALA A 706 24.39 -61.16 27.23
N PHE A 707 23.32 -61.97 27.11
CA PHE A 707 23.41 -63.43 27.06
C PHE A 707 22.27 -64.06 26.20
N HIS A 708 22.47 -65.25 25.64
CA HIS A 708 21.44 -66.03 24.94
C HIS A 708 20.51 -66.78 25.91
N ALA A 709 19.21 -66.92 25.59
CA ALA A 709 18.58 -68.22 25.27
C ALA A 709 17.02 -68.20 25.18
N GLN A 710 16.50 -68.91 24.17
CA GLN A 710 15.33 -69.81 24.14
C GLN A 710 13.89 -69.41 24.58
N HIS A 711 12.96 -70.13 23.93
CA HIS A 711 11.52 -70.33 24.16
C HIS A 711 11.00 -70.32 25.62
N GLY A 712 9.75 -69.89 25.82
CA GLY A 712 8.98 -70.22 27.03
C GLY A 712 7.57 -69.60 27.08
N SER A 713 6.52 -70.43 27.07
CA SER A 713 5.11 -70.00 27.01
C SER A 713 4.45 -69.70 28.36
N SER A 714 3.57 -68.68 28.34
CA SER A 714 2.24 -68.61 28.99
C SER A 714 2.03 -68.50 30.54
N SER A 715 1.60 -67.29 30.95
CA SER A 715 0.50 -67.01 31.93
C SER A 715 0.76 -67.27 33.45
N PRO A 716 -0.16 -66.90 34.38
CA PRO A 716 -1.40 -66.12 34.28
C PRO A 716 -1.61 -65.02 35.39
N ARG A 717 -2.73 -64.28 35.31
CA ARG A 717 -3.35 -63.39 36.33
C ARG A 717 -2.54 -62.13 36.73
N ALA A 718 -3.09 -60.92 36.96
CA ALA A 718 -4.43 -60.41 37.32
C ALA A 718 -4.77 -60.34 38.82
N GLU A 719 -4.69 -59.14 39.38
CA GLU A 719 -5.64 -58.61 40.37
C GLU A 719 -5.63 -57.07 40.31
N ALA A 720 -6.75 -56.43 40.64
CA ALA A 720 -6.91 -54.97 40.64
C ALA A 720 -7.88 -54.54 41.75
N GLN A 721 -7.59 -53.45 42.45
CA GLN A 721 -8.46 -52.88 43.48
C GLN A 721 -8.64 -51.38 43.29
N LEU A 722 -9.86 -50.90 43.56
CA LEU A 722 -10.25 -49.49 43.54
C LEU A 722 -10.25 -48.92 44.97
N LEU A 723 -9.88 -47.65 45.09
CA LEU A 723 -10.60 -46.63 45.86
C LEU A 723 -10.65 -45.37 44.97
N LEU A 724 -11.79 -44.70 44.70
CA LEU A 724 -12.64 -43.90 45.61
C LEU A 724 -11.85 -42.67 46.14
N ILE A 725 -12.38 -41.44 46.27
CA ILE A 725 -13.74 -40.94 46.62
C ILE A 725 -13.94 -39.52 45.99
N PRO A 726 -15.06 -38.77 46.18
CA PRO A 726 -16.41 -38.89 45.61
C PRO A 726 -16.77 -37.80 44.55
N ILE A 727 -18.04 -37.81 44.10
CA ILE A 727 -18.78 -36.64 43.55
C ILE A 727 -19.97 -36.38 44.50
N GLU A 728 -20.37 -35.12 44.74
CA GLU A 728 -21.54 -34.76 45.56
C GLU A 728 -22.60 -33.92 44.83
N GLU A 729 -23.84 -34.39 44.91
CA GLU A 729 -25.16 -33.77 44.66
C GLU A 729 -26.22 -34.74 45.27
N PRO A 730 -27.53 -34.47 45.38
CA PRO A 730 -28.31 -33.24 45.13
C PRO A 730 -29.30 -32.90 46.29
N VAL A 731 -30.19 -31.89 46.13
CA VAL A 731 -31.53 -31.88 46.76
C VAL A 731 -32.63 -31.35 45.81
N ALA A 732 -33.76 -32.07 45.79
CA ALA A 732 -35.07 -31.89 45.11
C ALA A 732 -35.60 -30.44 44.84
N SER A 733 -36.55 -30.22 43.91
CA SER A 733 -37.87 -30.89 43.87
C SER A 733 -38.78 -30.59 42.66
N ALA A 734 -39.76 -31.49 42.45
CA ALA A 734 -41.05 -31.38 41.73
C ALA A 734 -41.11 -30.99 40.23
N GLY A 735 -41.76 -31.84 39.41
CA GLY A 735 -42.33 -31.54 38.08
C GLY A 735 -43.87 -31.49 38.13
N PRO A 736 -44.64 -31.98 37.12
CA PRO A 736 -44.26 -32.50 35.80
C PRO A 736 -45.17 -31.99 34.63
N CYS A 737 -45.07 -32.59 33.44
CA CYS A 737 -46.15 -33.30 32.69
C CYS A 737 -46.21 -33.11 31.14
N PHE A 738 -46.45 -34.21 30.40
CA PHE A 738 -46.80 -34.37 28.96
C PHE A 738 -45.90 -33.71 27.86
N SER A 739 -45.66 -34.30 26.69
CA SER A 739 -45.68 -35.72 26.25
C SER A 739 -44.99 -35.92 24.89
N GLN A 740 -44.63 -37.19 24.61
CA GLN A 740 -44.25 -37.87 23.35
C GLN A 740 -44.84 -37.26 22.04
N ILE A 741 -44.23 -37.41 20.85
CA ILE A 741 -43.87 -38.67 20.13
C ILE A 741 -42.62 -38.47 19.22
N HIS A 742 -41.91 -39.57 18.88
CA HIS A 742 -40.73 -39.60 17.99
C HIS A 742 -41.07 -39.84 16.46
N PRO A 743 -40.28 -40.52 15.60
CA PRO A 743 -39.58 -39.81 14.50
C PRO A 743 -39.78 -40.43 13.09
N GLY A 744 -39.15 -39.89 12.04
CA GLY A 744 -38.99 -40.63 10.77
C GLY A 744 -38.35 -39.86 9.60
N PRO A 745 -37.63 -40.53 8.65
CA PRO A 745 -36.46 -39.88 8.05
C PRO A 745 -36.21 -40.03 6.52
N SER A 746 -35.66 -38.95 5.94
CA SER A 746 -34.51 -38.95 4.97
C SER A 746 -34.68 -39.37 3.49
N LYS A 747 -33.71 -38.85 2.69
CA LYS A 747 -33.17 -39.33 1.37
C LYS A 747 -33.92 -39.05 0.05
N ALA A 748 -33.58 -37.89 -0.53
CA ALA A 748 -32.68 -37.76 -1.70
C ALA A 748 -33.09 -38.11 -3.15
N LEU A 749 -32.80 -37.12 -4.02
CA LEU A 749 -32.11 -37.19 -5.34
C LEU A 749 -32.88 -37.27 -6.67
N PHE A 750 -32.25 -36.59 -7.65
CA PHE A 750 -32.39 -36.59 -9.12
C PHE A 750 -33.48 -35.77 -9.83
N VAL A 751 -33.17 -35.53 -11.12
CA VAL A 751 -33.62 -34.43 -11.98
C VAL A 751 -33.77 -34.98 -13.40
N TRP A 752 -34.81 -34.60 -14.16
CA TRP A 752 -34.67 -34.28 -15.59
C TRP A 752 -35.86 -33.53 -16.22
N LEU A 753 -35.50 -32.81 -17.29
CA LEU A 753 -36.19 -31.93 -18.25
C LEU A 753 -37.67 -32.19 -18.68
N LEU A 754 -38.44 -31.08 -18.68
CA LEU A 754 -39.14 -30.43 -19.82
C LEU A 754 -40.35 -31.03 -20.60
N ILE A 755 -41.18 -30.07 -21.08
CA ILE A 755 -41.85 -29.92 -22.41
C ILE A 755 -43.40 -30.09 -22.54
N TYR A 756 -44.05 -28.94 -22.86
CA TYR A 756 -45.30 -28.69 -23.65
C TYR A 756 -46.67 -29.14 -23.09
N THR A 757 -47.64 -28.22 -22.95
CA THR A 757 -48.46 -27.72 -24.09
C THR A 757 -49.01 -26.28 -23.88
N ASN A 758 -49.83 -25.76 -24.82
CA ASN A 758 -50.16 -24.32 -25.01
C ASN A 758 -51.44 -24.17 -25.88
N ILE A 759 -52.27 -23.09 -25.73
CA ILE A 759 -53.07 -22.37 -26.79
C ILE A 759 -54.15 -21.37 -26.25
N TYR A 760 -54.06 -20.10 -26.71
CA TYR A 760 -55.08 -19.03 -27.00
C TYR A 760 -56.33 -18.72 -26.11
N THR A 761 -56.58 -17.42 -25.84
CA THR A 761 -57.68 -16.56 -26.43
C THR A 761 -57.57 -15.08 -25.94
N PHE A 762 -58.39 -14.13 -26.44
CA PHE A 762 -57.91 -12.93 -27.17
C PHE A 762 -58.77 -11.64 -27.00
N LEU A 763 -58.18 -10.53 -26.51
CA LEU A 763 -58.49 -9.07 -26.71
C LEU A 763 -59.94 -8.49 -26.81
N ARG A 764 -60.28 -7.43 -26.02
CA ARG A 764 -60.58 -6.03 -26.49
C ARG A 764 -61.09 -4.99 -25.42
N MET A 765 -60.65 -3.72 -25.60
CA MET A 765 -61.35 -2.40 -25.39
C MET A 765 -61.90 -1.95 -24.01
N HIS A 766 -62.26 -0.67 -23.74
CA HIS A 766 -61.57 0.67 -23.89
C HIS A 766 -62.39 1.84 -23.24
N SER A 767 -61.74 2.97 -22.87
CA SER A 767 -62.34 4.30 -22.47
C SER A 767 -63.13 4.37 -21.12
N THR A 768 -63.43 5.53 -20.47
CA THR A 768 -63.48 6.98 -20.87
C THR A 768 -63.36 7.96 -19.66
N TYR A 769 -62.59 9.08 -19.79
CA TYR A 769 -62.84 10.52 -19.39
C TYR A 769 -63.48 10.94 -18.01
N LEU A 770 -63.34 12.15 -17.43
CA LEU A 770 -62.35 13.28 -17.35
C LEU A 770 -62.87 14.36 -16.33
N LEU A 771 -62.20 15.53 -16.18
CA LEU A 771 -62.56 16.79 -15.45
C LEU A 771 -62.23 16.83 -13.92
N PHE A 772 -61.94 17.97 -13.24
CA PHE A 772 -61.97 19.43 -13.56
C PHE A 772 -60.77 20.22 -12.92
N PHE A 773 -60.53 21.47 -13.35
CA PHE A 773 -59.56 22.51 -12.86
C PHE A 773 -60.32 23.69 -12.15
N PRO A 774 -59.75 24.87 -11.71
CA PRO A 774 -58.45 25.57 -11.91
C PRO A 774 -57.58 25.63 -10.61
N ALA A 775 -56.62 26.53 -10.30
CA ALA A 775 -56.00 27.79 -10.83
C ALA A 775 -54.48 27.79 -10.42
N GLN A 776 -53.52 28.68 -10.78
CA GLN A 776 -53.39 30.12 -11.15
C GLN A 776 -53.44 31.12 -9.96
N SER A 777 -52.73 32.27 -9.93
CA SER A 777 -52.01 33.01 -11.01
C SER A 777 -50.73 33.79 -10.56
N GLN A 778 -49.69 33.82 -11.43
CA GLN A 778 -48.95 35.00 -11.96
C GLN A 778 -48.24 36.00 -10.98
N THR A 779 -47.25 36.85 -11.33
CA THR A 779 -46.53 37.29 -12.57
C THR A 779 -45.14 37.86 -12.12
N ALA A 780 -44.12 38.29 -12.89
CA ALA A 780 -43.74 38.41 -14.33
C ALA A 780 -42.17 38.37 -14.41
N SER A 781 -41.35 38.95 -15.32
CA SER A 781 -41.49 39.70 -16.60
C SER A 781 -40.12 39.77 -17.35
N ARG A 782 -40.14 39.65 -18.70
CA ARG A 782 -39.23 40.28 -19.72
C ARG A 782 -37.70 40.09 -19.60
N GLY A 783 -36.95 39.62 -20.62
CA GLY A 783 -37.26 39.30 -22.03
C GLY A 783 -36.09 38.51 -22.68
N ALA A 784 -35.88 38.44 -24.00
CA ALA A 784 -36.58 39.06 -25.14
C ALA A 784 -36.67 38.10 -26.37
N TYR A 785 -36.07 38.42 -27.54
CA TYR A 785 -36.34 37.74 -28.83
C TYR A 785 -35.10 37.36 -29.67
N SER A 786 -35.19 36.20 -30.34
CA SER A 786 -35.02 36.10 -31.81
C SER A 786 -35.73 34.83 -32.35
N TYR A 787 -35.86 34.68 -33.67
CA TYR A 787 -36.79 33.77 -34.36
C TYR A 787 -36.25 32.36 -34.68
N THR A 788 -37.14 31.36 -34.74
CA THR A 788 -37.08 30.22 -35.68
C THR A 788 -38.44 29.53 -35.83
N TYR A 789 -38.64 28.77 -36.93
CA TYR A 789 -39.93 28.14 -37.29
C TYR A 789 -40.23 26.83 -36.52
N PRO A 790 -41.51 26.42 -36.39
CA PRO A 790 -41.89 25.14 -35.77
C PRO A 790 -41.62 23.93 -36.70
N PRO A 791 -41.21 22.77 -36.15
CA PRO A 791 -40.98 21.53 -36.91
C PRO A 791 -42.28 20.74 -37.20
N PRO A 792 -42.28 19.85 -38.21
CA PRO A 792 -43.42 19.01 -38.56
C PRO A 792 -43.68 17.86 -37.55
N PRO A 793 -44.90 17.28 -37.52
CA PRO A 793 -45.25 16.19 -36.60
C PRO A 793 -44.50 14.87 -36.91
N PRO A 794 -44.20 14.03 -35.90
CA PRO A 794 -43.40 12.82 -36.07
C PRO A 794 -44.18 11.67 -36.73
N PRO A 795 -43.53 10.80 -37.52
CA PRO A 795 -44.18 9.68 -38.21
C PRO A 795 -44.53 8.52 -37.26
N THR A 796 -45.78 8.05 -37.32
CA THR A 796 -46.27 6.91 -36.53
C THR A 796 -45.70 5.58 -37.03
N TYR A 797 -44.73 5.02 -36.31
CA TYR A 797 -44.12 3.73 -36.65
C TYR A 797 -44.82 2.55 -35.95
N LYS A 798 -45.33 1.57 -36.73
CA LYS A 798 -45.84 0.30 -36.17
C LYS A 798 -44.69 -0.48 -35.53
N GLN A 799 -44.82 -0.83 -34.25
CA GLN A 799 -43.83 -1.69 -33.58
C GLN A 799 -43.75 -3.06 -34.27
N ARG A 800 -42.53 -3.44 -34.67
CA ARG A 800 -42.17 -4.83 -35.03
C ARG A 800 -41.44 -5.46 -33.84
N SER A 801 -41.69 -6.74 -33.57
CA SER A 801 -41.29 -7.35 -32.29
C SER A 801 -39.78 -7.38 -32.07
N LEU A 802 -39.39 -7.13 -30.81
CA LEU A 802 -38.00 -7.05 -30.35
C LEU A 802 -37.17 -8.29 -30.74
N PHE A 803 -37.80 -9.47 -30.68
CA PHE A 803 -37.19 -10.77 -30.97
C PHE A 803 -36.64 -10.87 -32.42
N ARG A 804 -37.39 -10.38 -33.43
CA ARG A 804 -36.91 -10.33 -34.82
C ARG A 804 -35.79 -9.32 -35.02
N ARG A 805 -35.73 -8.27 -34.18
CA ARG A 805 -34.67 -7.26 -34.21
C ARG A 805 -33.35 -7.82 -33.69
N ILE A 806 -33.39 -8.58 -32.59
CA ILE A 806 -32.23 -9.28 -32.01
C ILE A 806 -31.71 -10.35 -32.98
N LEU A 807 -32.55 -11.27 -33.43
CA LEU A 807 -32.15 -12.31 -34.40
C LEU A 807 -31.59 -11.74 -35.71
N GLY A 808 -32.20 -10.66 -36.23
CA GLY A 808 -31.69 -9.96 -37.41
C GLY A 808 -30.30 -9.36 -37.19
N PHE A 809 -30.09 -8.63 -36.09
CA PHE A 809 -28.78 -8.03 -35.80
C PHE A 809 -27.70 -9.08 -35.50
N SER A 810 -28.03 -10.15 -34.76
CA SER A 810 -27.08 -11.25 -34.51
C SER A 810 -26.73 -12.01 -35.78
N ALA A 811 -27.71 -12.32 -36.64
CA ALA A 811 -27.45 -13.01 -37.91
C ALA A 811 -26.62 -12.14 -38.88
N ILE A 812 -26.90 -10.83 -38.95
CA ILE A 812 -26.11 -9.90 -39.77
C ILE A 812 -24.70 -9.71 -39.17
N ALA A 813 -24.55 -9.52 -37.86
CA ALA A 813 -23.23 -9.35 -37.24
C ALA A 813 -22.37 -10.61 -37.39
N ILE A 814 -22.92 -11.80 -37.15
CA ILE A 814 -22.22 -13.07 -37.33
C ILE A 814 -21.93 -13.32 -38.83
N GLY A 815 -22.88 -13.02 -39.72
CA GLY A 815 -22.71 -13.14 -41.16
C GLY A 815 -21.62 -12.22 -41.70
N SER A 816 -21.65 -10.93 -41.35
CA SER A 816 -20.62 -9.96 -41.74
C SER A 816 -19.26 -10.24 -41.11
N PHE A 817 -19.20 -10.82 -39.90
CA PHE A 817 -17.94 -11.25 -39.28
C PHE A 817 -17.37 -12.49 -39.98
N LEU A 818 -18.21 -13.50 -40.29
CA LEU A 818 -17.79 -14.69 -41.04
C LEU A 818 -17.36 -14.34 -42.47
N VAL A 819 -18.15 -13.54 -43.18
CA VAL A 819 -17.77 -13.04 -44.53
C VAL A 819 -16.48 -12.23 -44.42
N GLY A 820 -16.38 -11.26 -43.50
CA GLY A 820 -15.16 -10.47 -43.31
C GLY A 820 -13.91 -11.31 -43.03
N ALA A 821 -14.03 -12.36 -42.22
CA ALA A 821 -12.93 -13.29 -41.94
C ALA A 821 -12.62 -14.24 -43.11
N MET A 822 -13.57 -14.50 -44.00
CA MET A 822 -13.39 -15.30 -45.23
C MET A 822 -12.95 -14.46 -46.44
N THR A 823 -13.16 -13.14 -46.43
CA THR A 823 -12.84 -12.23 -47.55
C THR A 823 -11.69 -11.28 -47.27
N SER A 824 -11.13 -11.22 -46.05
CA SER A 824 -9.87 -10.49 -45.80
C SER A 824 -8.69 -11.27 -46.41
N PRO A 825 -7.96 -10.72 -47.40
CA PRO A 825 -6.81 -11.43 -47.98
C PRO A 825 -5.74 -11.72 -46.93
N GLU A 826 -5.54 -10.77 -46.00
CA GLU A 826 -4.49 -10.80 -44.97
C GLU A 826 -4.59 -12.01 -44.03
N LEU A 827 -5.79 -12.41 -43.56
CA LEU A 827 -5.93 -13.60 -42.72
C LEU A 827 -5.78 -14.90 -43.50
N VAL A 828 -6.16 -14.92 -44.79
CA VAL A 828 -6.00 -16.07 -45.68
C VAL A 828 -4.53 -16.27 -46.04
N ASP A 829 -3.82 -15.19 -46.36
CA ASP A 829 -2.40 -15.22 -46.69
C ASP A 829 -1.52 -15.43 -45.44
N MET A 830 -1.87 -14.87 -44.28
CA MET A 830 -1.22 -15.25 -43.00
C MET A 830 -1.44 -16.75 -42.69
N GLY A 831 -2.62 -17.29 -42.99
CA GLY A 831 -2.89 -18.73 -42.90
C GLY A 831 -2.03 -19.57 -43.87
N ARG A 832 -1.81 -19.08 -45.09
CA ARG A 832 -0.90 -19.70 -46.07
C ARG A 832 0.56 -19.60 -45.65
N ASP A 833 1.01 -18.48 -45.10
CA ASP A 833 2.40 -18.30 -44.65
C ASP A 833 2.72 -19.16 -43.42
N ILE A 834 1.76 -19.31 -42.49
CA ILE A 834 1.88 -20.28 -41.38
C ILE A 834 1.90 -21.73 -41.89
N ALA A 835 1.17 -22.03 -42.97
CA ALA A 835 1.21 -23.36 -43.60
C ALA A 835 2.52 -23.60 -44.39
N SER A 836 3.05 -22.60 -45.10
CA SER A 836 4.26 -22.72 -45.92
C SER A 836 5.52 -22.85 -45.06
N MET A 837 5.57 -22.20 -43.90
CA MET A 837 6.62 -22.42 -42.88
C MET A 837 6.69 -23.88 -42.40
N ARG A 838 5.58 -24.64 -42.42
CA ARG A 838 5.62 -26.10 -42.11
C ARG A 838 6.08 -26.98 -43.28
N GLN A 839 6.19 -26.43 -44.49
CA GLN A 839 6.46 -27.19 -45.72
C GLN A 839 7.91 -26.99 -46.24
N LEU A 840 8.62 -25.98 -45.74
CA LEU A 840 10.00 -25.62 -46.09
C LEU A 840 11.08 -26.44 -45.34
N SER A 841 10.87 -27.75 -45.14
CA SER A 841 11.64 -28.56 -44.17
C SER A 841 12.78 -29.44 -44.74
N LYS A 842 13.28 -29.18 -45.97
CA LYS A 842 14.35 -30.01 -46.59
C LYS A 842 15.52 -29.30 -47.25
N THR A 843 15.63 -27.96 -47.21
CA THR A 843 16.86 -27.26 -47.63
C THR A 843 16.95 -25.84 -47.05
N ARG A 844 18.05 -25.55 -46.33
CA ARG A 844 18.68 -24.22 -46.05
C ARG A 844 19.20 -24.06 -44.60
N LEU A 845 20.30 -24.75 -44.27
CA LEU A 845 21.32 -24.18 -43.36
C LEU A 845 22.25 -23.19 -44.10
N LEU A 846 22.23 -23.21 -45.44
CA LEU A 846 22.93 -22.31 -46.35
C LEU A 846 22.43 -20.85 -46.21
N TYR A 847 23.00 -20.15 -45.24
CA TYR A 847 23.23 -18.71 -45.37
C TYR A 847 24.25 -18.47 -46.49
N ILE A 848 24.07 -17.39 -47.26
CA ILE A 848 25.07 -16.89 -48.20
C ILE A 848 25.49 -15.53 -47.66
N PRO A 849 26.71 -15.41 -47.10
CA PRO A 849 27.21 -14.13 -46.61
C PRO A 849 27.25 -13.08 -47.74
N PRO A 850 26.80 -11.83 -47.51
CA PRO A 850 26.84 -10.76 -48.51
C PRO A 850 28.24 -10.14 -48.67
N ASP A 851 29.12 -10.31 -47.70
CA ASP A 851 30.47 -9.76 -47.63
C ASP A 851 31.41 -10.70 -46.84
N GLU A 852 32.72 -10.44 -46.92
CA GLU A 852 33.74 -11.31 -46.35
C GLU A 852 33.75 -11.28 -44.80
N ILE A 853 33.40 -10.14 -44.18
CA ILE A 853 33.28 -10.01 -42.71
C ILE A 853 32.14 -10.89 -42.19
N SER A 854 30.98 -10.85 -42.86
CA SER A 854 29.84 -11.71 -42.59
C SER A 854 30.16 -13.19 -42.83
N LYS A 855 31.12 -13.50 -43.71
CA LYS A 855 31.61 -14.86 -43.96
C LYS A 855 32.55 -15.33 -42.85
N GLU A 856 33.55 -14.54 -42.47
CA GLU A 856 34.45 -14.84 -41.35
C GLU A 856 33.66 -15.06 -40.05
N ILE A 857 32.71 -14.19 -39.73
CA ILE A 857 31.82 -14.31 -38.57
C ILE A 857 30.93 -15.56 -38.66
N ASN A 858 30.40 -15.88 -39.85
CA ASN A 858 29.59 -17.08 -40.07
C ASN A 858 30.40 -18.35 -39.84
N ASP A 859 31.56 -18.44 -40.49
CA ASP A 859 32.40 -19.64 -40.55
C ASP A 859 33.12 -19.88 -39.21
N TYR A 860 33.46 -18.81 -38.47
CA TYR A 860 33.92 -18.91 -37.09
C TYR A 860 32.85 -19.50 -36.15
N ILE A 861 31.60 -19.01 -36.21
CA ILE A 861 30.52 -19.61 -35.40
C ILE A 861 30.24 -21.05 -35.87
N ASP A 862 30.30 -21.33 -37.17
CA ASP A 862 30.06 -22.67 -37.72
C ASP A 862 31.09 -23.69 -37.21
N THR A 863 32.36 -23.31 -37.18
CA THR A 863 33.48 -24.20 -36.81
C THR A 863 33.81 -24.19 -35.31
N HIS A 864 33.21 -23.31 -34.52
CA HIS A 864 33.51 -23.18 -33.09
C HIS A 864 33.31 -24.50 -32.31
N PRO A 865 34.20 -24.87 -31.35
CA PRO A 865 34.07 -26.11 -30.58
C PRO A 865 32.71 -26.32 -29.89
N LEU A 866 32.07 -25.22 -29.44
CA LEU A 866 30.70 -25.27 -28.91
C LEU A 866 29.67 -25.71 -29.98
N SER A 867 29.75 -25.19 -31.20
CA SER A 867 28.87 -25.56 -32.31
C SER A 867 29.09 -27.02 -32.75
N VAL A 868 30.35 -27.44 -32.82
CA VAL A 868 30.72 -28.83 -33.14
C VAL A 868 30.22 -29.81 -32.08
N SER A 869 30.39 -29.50 -30.79
CA SER A 869 29.88 -30.35 -29.70
C SER A 869 28.35 -30.41 -29.64
N LEU A 870 27.65 -29.30 -29.90
CA LEU A 870 26.18 -29.28 -29.98
C LEU A 870 25.63 -30.10 -31.16
N ARG A 871 26.38 -30.21 -32.27
CA ARG A 871 26.07 -31.14 -33.39
C ARG A 871 26.36 -32.60 -33.06
N GLY A 872 27.29 -32.86 -32.15
CA GLY A 872 27.62 -34.21 -31.67
C GLY A 872 26.58 -34.80 -30.71
N ASP A 873 25.80 -33.96 -30.02
CA ASP A 873 24.76 -34.38 -29.09
C ASP A 873 23.40 -34.50 -29.79
N ALA A 874 23.00 -35.75 -30.08
CA ALA A 874 21.77 -36.11 -30.80
C ALA A 874 20.45 -35.66 -30.14
N ARG A 875 20.48 -35.04 -28.94
CA ARG A 875 19.31 -34.40 -28.33
C ARG A 875 18.97 -33.05 -28.96
N TYR A 876 19.93 -32.37 -29.57
CA TYR A 876 19.74 -31.05 -30.18
C TYR A 876 19.36 -31.15 -31.66
N THR A 877 18.41 -30.31 -32.06
CA THR A 877 18.15 -30.00 -33.47
C THR A 877 18.74 -28.63 -33.80
N GLU A 878 19.64 -28.58 -34.78
CA GLU A 878 20.15 -27.33 -35.34
C GLU A 878 19.15 -26.69 -36.30
N SER A 879 19.05 -25.36 -36.25
CA SER A 879 18.13 -24.54 -37.04
C SER A 879 18.68 -23.13 -37.25
N ARG A 880 18.13 -22.40 -38.22
CA ARG A 880 18.32 -20.94 -38.35
C ARG A 880 16.95 -20.30 -38.60
N PRO A 881 16.14 -20.07 -37.55
CA PRO A 881 14.73 -19.72 -37.70
C PRO A 881 14.43 -18.48 -38.54
N HIS A 882 15.36 -17.51 -38.63
CA HIS A 882 15.20 -16.33 -39.49
C HIS A 882 15.31 -16.66 -40.99
N LEU A 883 16.07 -17.69 -41.37
CA LEU A 883 16.16 -18.18 -42.76
C LEU A 883 14.89 -18.93 -43.19
N GLU A 884 14.24 -19.60 -42.24
CA GLU A 884 12.97 -20.33 -42.42
C GLU A 884 11.77 -19.38 -42.62
N GLN A 885 11.83 -18.17 -42.07
CA GLN A 885 10.81 -17.13 -42.28
C GLN A 885 10.75 -16.65 -43.74
N PRO A 886 9.56 -16.55 -44.36
CA PRO A 886 9.38 -15.93 -45.67
C PRO A 886 9.89 -14.48 -45.69
N PRO A 887 10.47 -13.96 -46.81
CA PRO A 887 11.06 -12.62 -46.86
C PRO A 887 10.13 -11.48 -46.43
N ARG A 888 8.82 -11.59 -46.72
CA ARG A 888 7.80 -10.63 -46.27
C ARG A 888 7.64 -10.60 -44.75
N MET A 889 7.60 -11.77 -44.10
CA MET A 889 7.55 -11.86 -42.63
C MET A 889 8.86 -11.42 -41.99
N ARG A 890 10.01 -11.76 -42.60
CA ARG A 890 11.34 -11.40 -42.10
C ARG A 890 11.54 -9.88 -42.01
N ALA A 891 10.99 -9.12 -42.96
CA ALA A 891 11.00 -7.65 -42.93
C ALA A 891 10.23 -7.04 -41.71
N HIS A 892 9.36 -7.83 -41.06
CA HIS A 892 8.64 -7.45 -39.84
C HIS A 892 9.21 -8.14 -38.58
N SER A 893 10.33 -8.86 -38.68
CA SER A 893 11.09 -9.38 -37.55
C SER A 893 12.11 -8.34 -37.08
N LEU A 894 12.16 -8.07 -35.78
CA LEU A 894 13.17 -7.17 -35.20
C LEU A 894 14.58 -7.75 -35.39
N THR A 895 14.83 -8.96 -34.90
CA THR A 895 16.15 -9.62 -34.95
C THR A 895 16.52 -10.16 -36.33
N GLY A 896 15.54 -10.62 -37.12
CA GLY A 896 15.76 -11.16 -38.46
C GLY A 896 15.74 -10.14 -39.59
N GLY A 897 15.36 -8.89 -39.29
CA GLY A 897 15.14 -7.82 -40.26
C GLY A 897 15.70 -6.48 -39.77
N THR A 898 14.97 -5.76 -38.92
CA THR A 898 15.30 -4.37 -38.53
C THR A 898 16.68 -4.21 -37.89
N LEU A 899 17.11 -5.21 -37.12
CA LEU A 899 18.36 -5.24 -36.34
C LEU A 899 19.39 -6.20 -36.96
N ALA A 900 19.14 -6.70 -38.18
CA ALA A 900 20.05 -7.56 -38.93
C ALA A 900 20.89 -6.77 -39.96
N GLY A 901 22.06 -7.32 -40.29
CA GLY A 901 22.97 -6.80 -41.30
C GLY A 901 24.29 -6.26 -40.72
N PRO A 902 25.13 -5.63 -41.57
CA PRO A 902 26.43 -5.09 -41.16
C PRO A 902 26.33 -4.19 -39.93
N GLU A 903 27.36 -4.24 -39.09
CA GLU A 903 27.47 -3.59 -37.78
C GLU A 903 26.36 -3.88 -36.75
N ARG A 904 25.39 -4.76 -37.03
CA ARG A 904 24.30 -5.10 -36.11
C ARG A 904 24.32 -6.59 -35.75
N ILE A 905 23.21 -7.31 -35.90
CA ILE A 905 23.24 -8.78 -35.90
C ILE A 905 23.74 -9.20 -37.30
N VAL A 906 25.05 -9.40 -37.42
CA VAL A 906 25.73 -9.51 -38.73
C VAL A 906 25.33 -10.78 -39.48
N VAL A 907 25.20 -11.91 -38.78
CA VAL A 907 24.78 -13.19 -39.37
C VAL A 907 23.52 -13.72 -38.69
N PRO A 908 22.59 -14.40 -39.42
CA PRO A 908 21.44 -15.06 -38.81
C PRO A 908 21.90 -16.05 -37.72
N PRO A 909 21.46 -15.89 -36.46
CA PRO A 909 21.94 -16.70 -35.34
C PRO A 909 21.80 -18.20 -35.57
N PHE A 910 22.86 -18.94 -35.29
CA PHE A 910 22.76 -20.39 -35.16
C PHE A 910 21.93 -20.73 -33.93
N THR A 911 21.11 -21.78 -34.01
CA THR A 911 20.20 -22.18 -32.93
C THR A 911 20.14 -23.69 -32.80
N TRP A 912 20.44 -24.21 -31.61
CA TRP A 912 20.28 -25.60 -31.21
C TRP A 912 19.23 -25.70 -30.12
N SER A 913 18.20 -26.54 -30.31
CA SER A 913 17.16 -26.75 -29.29
C SER A 913 16.80 -28.22 -29.13
N THR A 914 16.48 -28.62 -27.90
CA THR A 914 15.96 -29.96 -27.60
C THR A 914 14.44 -30.01 -27.82
N THR A 915 13.93 -31.17 -28.23
CA THR A 915 12.50 -31.35 -28.57
C THR A 915 11.54 -31.30 -27.39
N ASP A 916 12.07 -31.33 -26.17
CA ASP A 916 11.37 -31.20 -24.88
C ASP A 916 11.49 -29.81 -24.23
N GLY A 917 12.24 -28.87 -24.84
CA GLY A 917 12.51 -27.55 -24.28
C GLY A 917 13.43 -27.54 -23.05
N SER A 918 14.06 -28.67 -22.69
CA SER A 918 15.00 -28.74 -21.56
C SER A 918 16.30 -27.94 -21.78
N SER A 919 16.70 -27.72 -23.04
CA SER A 919 17.83 -26.86 -23.40
C SER A 919 17.63 -26.15 -24.75
N PHE A 920 18.02 -24.88 -24.78
CA PHE A 920 18.14 -24.04 -25.96
C PHE A 920 19.49 -23.31 -25.90
N VAL A 921 20.21 -23.30 -27.01
CA VAL A 921 21.46 -22.54 -27.19
C VAL A 921 21.40 -21.80 -28.52
N SER A 922 21.74 -20.52 -28.54
CA SER A 922 21.92 -19.75 -29.77
C SER A 922 23.19 -18.91 -29.71
N ILE A 923 23.91 -18.84 -30.84
CA ILE A 923 25.20 -18.13 -30.95
C ILE A 923 25.09 -17.04 -32.01
N PHE A 924 25.54 -15.84 -31.67
CA PHE A 924 25.47 -14.65 -32.52
C PHE A 924 26.61 -13.66 -32.24
N TYR A 925 26.86 -12.79 -33.21
CA TYR A 925 27.81 -11.68 -33.13
C TYR A 925 27.05 -10.35 -33.15
N LEU A 926 27.49 -9.38 -32.33
CA LEU A 926 26.84 -8.08 -32.16
C LEU A 926 27.82 -6.94 -32.48
N GLY A 927 27.62 -6.25 -33.61
CA GLY A 927 28.46 -5.13 -34.06
C GLY A 927 28.19 -3.79 -33.35
N SER A 928 28.76 -2.70 -33.88
CA SER A 928 28.75 -1.39 -33.22
C SER A 928 27.41 -0.62 -33.31
N ASP A 929 26.62 -0.79 -34.37
CA ASP A 929 25.36 -0.05 -34.61
C ASP A 929 24.21 -0.44 -33.66
N VAL A 930 24.38 -1.47 -32.83
CA VAL A 930 23.44 -1.83 -31.76
C VAL A 930 23.88 -1.33 -30.37
N CYS A 931 24.83 -0.40 -30.30
CA CYS A 931 25.27 0.23 -29.06
C CYS A 931 24.22 1.16 -28.43
N GLY A 932 24.21 1.24 -27.10
CA GLY A 932 23.49 2.28 -26.33
C GLY A 932 24.41 3.37 -25.79
N HIS A 933 25.67 3.00 -25.55
CA HIS A 933 26.81 3.85 -25.26
C HIS A 933 27.93 3.37 -26.20
N PRO A 934 28.81 4.23 -26.75
CA PRO A 934 29.92 3.78 -27.60
C PRO A 934 30.66 2.57 -27.00
N GLY A 935 30.77 1.50 -27.79
CA GLY A 935 31.41 0.22 -27.40
C GLY A 935 30.56 -0.73 -26.53
N ILE A 936 29.34 -0.35 -26.11
CA ILE A 936 28.49 -1.15 -25.21
C ILE A 936 27.12 -1.37 -25.86
N VAL A 937 26.80 -2.65 -26.11
CA VAL A 937 25.51 -3.10 -26.67
C VAL A 937 24.34 -2.57 -25.84
N HIS A 938 23.33 -1.99 -26.52
CA HIS A 938 22.16 -1.45 -25.86
C HIS A 938 21.38 -2.56 -25.12
N GLY A 939 21.11 -2.38 -23.82
CA GLY A 939 20.41 -3.38 -23.01
C GLY A 939 19.06 -3.83 -23.59
N GLY A 940 18.35 -2.92 -24.27
CA GLY A 940 17.11 -3.24 -24.97
C GLY A 940 17.27 -4.27 -26.10
N LEU A 941 18.42 -4.35 -26.76
CA LEU A 941 18.71 -5.43 -27.72
C LEU A 941 18.83 -6.76 -27.00
N LEU A 942 19.62 -6.81 -25.92
CA LEU A 942 19.82 -8.02 -25.12
C LEU A 942 18.48 -8.54 -24.56
N ALA A 943 17.59 -7.62 -24.16
CA ALA A 943 16.22 -7.94 -23.78
C ALA A 943 15.38 -8.52 -24.93
N THR A 944 15.46 -7.96 -26.15
CA THR A 944 14.79 -8.51 -27.34
C THR A 944 15.31 -9.91 -27.71
N LEU A 945 16.62 -10.13 -27.65
CA LEU A 945 17.26 -11.42 -27.90
C LEU A 945 16.83 -12.46 -26.86
N LEU A 946 16.78 -12.08 -25.57
CA LEU A 946 16.26 -12.93 -24.49
C LEU A 946 14.79 -13.29 -24.69
N ASP A 947 13.92 -12.31 -24.97
CA ASP A 947 12.49 -12.58 -25.18
C ASP A 947 12.28 -13.60 -26.31
N GLU A 948 12.96 -13.43 -27.44
CA GLU A 948 12.89 -14.34 -28.58
C GLU A 948 13.50 -15.74 -28.31
N GLY A 949 14.65 -15.80 -27.64
CA GLY A 949 15.30 -17.06 -27.28
C GLY A 949 14.48 -17.88 -26.27
N LEU A 950 14.01 -17.24 -25.21
CA LEU A 950 13.16 -17.88 -24.21
C LEU A 950 11.79 -18.27 -24.80
N ALA A 951 11.24 -17.48 -25.74
CA ALA A 951 10.04 -17.87 -26.50
C ALA A 951 10.27 -19.18 -27.27
N ARG A 952 11.30 -19.25 -28.11
CA ARG A 952 11.64 -20.47 -28.88
C ARG A 952 11.85 -21.69 -27.98
N THR A 953 12.48 -21.50 -26.83
CA THR A 953 12.72 -22.56 -25.83
C THR A 953 11.44 -23.25 -25.37
N CYS A 954 10.33 -22.51 -25.24
CA CYS A 954 9.05 -23.07 -24.78
C CYS A 954 8.07 -23.49 -25.89
N PHE A 955 8.32 -23.13 -27.17
CA PHE A 955 7.45 -23.56 -28.26
C PHE A 955 7.29 -25.09 -28.39
N PRO A 956 8.30 -25.96 -28.13
CA PRO A 956 8.10 -27.41 -28.20
C PRO A 956 7.07 -27.96 -27.22
N VAL A 957 6.91 -27.33 -26.04
CA VAL A 957 6.07 -27.81 -24.92
C VAL A 957 4.69 -27.15 -24.84
N LEU A 958 4.42 -26.11 -25.62
CA LEU A 958 3.10 -25.46 -25.67
C LEU A 958 2.13 -26.21 -26.62
N PRO A 959 0.83 -26.38 -26.26
CA PRO A 959 -0.09 -27.28 -26.97
C PRO A 959 -0.22 -27.11 -28.49
N ASN A 960 -0.16 -25.88 -28.99
CA ASN A 960 -0.20 -25.52 -30.41
C ASN A 960 1.15 -24.98 -30.93
N LYS A 961 2.21 -25.08 -30.11
CA LYS A 961 3.58 -24.59 -30.35
C LYS A 961 3.71 -23.08 -30.62
N ILE A 962 2.87 -22.28 -29.94
CA ILE A 962 2.87 -20.81 -30.01
C ILE A 962 2.77 -20.27 -28.59
N GLY A 963 3.67 -19.36 -28.21
CA GLY A 963 3.60 -18.60 -26.96
C GLY A 963 3.78 -17.11 -27.20
N VAL A 964 3.12 -16.28 -26.38
CA VAL A 964 3.41 -14.84 -26.28
C VAL A 964 3.84 -14.48 -24.86
N THR A 965 4.74 -13.52 -24.74
CA THR A 965 5.32 -13.08 -23.47
C THR A 965 4.25 -12.42 -22.59
N ALA A 966 3.94 -13.04 -21.45
CA ALA A 966 3.02 -12.47 -20.45
C ALA A 966 3.77 -11.80 -19.29
N ASN A 967 4.99 -12.26 -19.00
CA ASN A 967 5.96 -11.57 -18.16
C ASN A 967 7.39 -11.92 -18.61
N LEU A 968 8.29 -10.95 -18.49
CA LEU A 968 9.73 -11.09 -18.68
C LEU A 968 10.39 -10.20 -17.63
N ASN A 969 11.20 -10.79 -16.77
CA ASN A 969 12.06 -10.09 -15.80
C ASN A 969 13.51 -10.27 -16.22
N ILE A 970 14.33 -9.23 -16.12
CA ILE A 970 15.68 -9.16 -16.70
C ILE A 970 16.64 -8.49 -15.72
N ASP A 971 17.68 -9.24 -15.35
CA ASP A 971 18.79 -8.78 -14.52
C ASP A 971 20.04 -8.59 -15.39
N TYR A 972 20.45 -7.33 -15.59
CA TYR A 972 21.74 -7.02 -16.21
C TYR A 972 22.86 -7.22 -15.17
N ARG A 973 23.89 -7.98 -15.54
CA ARG A 973 25.00 -8.39 -14.66
C ARG A 973 26.33 -7.70 -15.00
N ALA A 974 26.59 -7.44 -16.28
CA ALA A 974 27.77 -6.70 -16.75
C ALA A 974 27.49 -5.96 -18.08
N PRO A 975 28.22 -4.88 -18.41
CA PRO A 975 28.12 -4.24 -19.72
C PRO A 975 28.60 -5.20 -20.83
N ALA A 976 27.76 -5.45 -21.83
CA ALA A 976 28.10 -6.30 -22.97
C ALA A 976 28.90 -5.49 -24.02
N PRO A 977 30.14 -5.89 -24.36
CA PRO A 977 30.95 -5.20 -25.37
C PRO A 977 30.37 -5.41 -26.77
N ALA A 978 30.40 -4.37 -27.60
CA ALA A 978 30.16 -4.52 -29.03
C ALA A 978 31.41 -5.04 -29.75
N GLY A 979 31.23 -5.71 -30.89
CA GLY A 979 32.29 -6.32 -31.69
C GLY A 979 32.69 -7.74 -31.25
N GLU A 980 31.91 -8.38 -30.38
CA GLU A 980 32.20 -9.68 -29.76
C GLU A 980 31.11 -10.74 -30.02
N PHE A 981 31.44 -11.99 -29.74
CA PHE A 981 30.55 -13.15 -29.89
C PHE A 981 29.86 -13.51 -28.56
N PHE A 982 28.59 -13.90 -28.66
CA PHE A 982 27.72 -14.16 -27.52
C PHE A 982 26.96 -15.49 -27.66
N VAL A 983 26.61 -16.08 -26.52
CA VAL A 983 25.77 -17.27 -26.41
C VAL A 983 24.55 -16.94 -25.56
N LEU A 984 23.36 -17.13 -26.11
CA LEU A 984 22.12 -17.21 -25.34
C LEU A 984 21.88 -18.66 -24.96
N ARG A 985 21.71 -18.94 -23.66
CA ARG A 985 21.25 -20.24 -23.14
C ARG A 985 19.89 -20.08 -22.47
N ALA A 986 19.01 -21.07 -22.64
CA ALA A 986 17.71 -21.09 -21.96
C ALA A 986 17.18 -22.51 -21.73
N LYS A 987 16.25 -22.65 -20.78
CA LYS A 987 15.58 -23.91 -20.40
C LYS A 987 14.14 -23.64 -19.96
N VAL A 988 13.20 -24.54 -20.28
CA VAL A 988 11.88 -24.57 -19.64
C VAL A 988 12.05 -25.07 -18.20
N THR A 989 11.43 -24.40 -17.24
CA THR A 989 11.45 -24.79 -15.82
C THR A 989 10.11 -25.29 -15.28
N LYS A 990 8.99 -24.91 -15.90
CA LYS A 990 7.63 -25.36 -15.54
C LYS A 990 6.70 -25.24 -16.74
N VAL A 991 5.71 -26.12 -16.84
CA VAL A 991 4.60 -26.04 -17.82
C VAL A 991 3.27 -26.25 -17.08
N ASP A 992 2.25 -25.47 -17.42
CA ASP A 992 0.89 -25.54 -16.86
C ASP A 992 -0.13 -25.29 -17.99
N GLY A 993 -0.51 -26.34 -18.70
CA GLY A 993 -1.50 -26.32 -19.79
C GLY A 993 -1.10 -25.41 -20.96
N ARG A 994 -1.51 -24.14 -20.91
CA ARG A 994 -1.17 -23.10 -21.90
C ARG A 994 -0.06 -22.14 -21.43
N LYS A 995 0.58 -22.40 -20.29
CA LYS A 995 1.66 -21.58 -19.72
C LYS A 995 2.97 -22.35 -19.75
N ALA A 996 4.08 -21.65 -20.02
CA ALA A 996 5.42 -22.17 -19.82
C ALA A 996 6.28 -21.11 -19.13
N TRP A 997 7.04 -21.52 -18.12
CA TRP A 997 8.05 -20.68 -17.47
C TRP A 997 9.43 -21.08 -18.00
N VAL A 998 10.25 -20.07 -18.28
CA VAL A 998 11.54 -20.23 -18.93
C VAL A 998 12.57 -19.39 -18.19
N GLU A 999 13.77 -19.95 -17.99
CA GLU A 999 14.93 -19.22 -17.49
C GLU A 999 16.01 -19.23 -18.56
N GLY A 1000 16.75 -18.13 -18.71
CA GLY A 1000 17.87 -18.07 -19.65
C GLY A 1000 18.77 -16.86 -19.43
N TRP A 1001 19.89 -16.81 -20.14
CA TRP A 1001 20.91 -15.78 -19.99
C TRP A 1001 21.73 -15.61 -21.27
N ILE A 1002 22.39 -14.46 -21.40
CA ILE A 1002 23.40 -14.19 -22.43
C ILE A 1002 24.76 -14.08 -21.74
N GLU A 1003 25.70 -14.89 -22.21
CA GLU A 1003 27.11 -14.92 -21.83
C GLU A 1003 28.00 -14.66 -23.05
N GLY A 1004 29.27 -14.33 -22.84
CA GLY A 1004 30.25 -14.30 -23.93
C GLY A 1004 30.49 -15.70 -24.49
N LEU A 1005 30.90 -15.81 -25.75
CA LEU A 1005 31.32 -17.09 -26.33
C LEU A 1005 32.52 -17.64 -25.53
N PRO A 1006 32.46 -18.88 -25.00
CA PRO A 1006 33.54 -19.42 -24.17
C PRO A 1006 34.87 -19.47 -24.91
N LYS A 1007 35.92 -18.90 -24.30
CA LYS A 1007 37.30 -18.88 -24.79
C LYS A 1007 38.14 -19.84 -23.93
N ASP A 1008 39.03 -20.61 -24.55
CA ASP A 1008 39.70 -21.75 -23.89
C ASP A 1008 40.34 -21.39 -22.54
N GLY A 1009 40.03 -22.19 -21.51
CA GLY A 1009 40.55 -22.00 -20.15
C GLY A 1009 39.92 -20.85 -19.35
N THR A 1010 38.84 -20.21 -19.84
CA THR A 1010 38.16 -19.11 -19.14
C THR A 1010 36.65 -19.33 -19.02
N ASP A 1011 36.08 -19.05 -17.84
CA ASP A 1011 34.63 -19.02 -17.65
C ASP A 1011 34.01 -17.82 -18.39
N PRO A 1012 32.93 -18.00 -19.18
CA PRO A 1012 32.33 -16.93 -19.94
C PRO A 1012 31.63 -15.91 -19.03
N VAL A 1013 31.91 -14.62 -19.23
CA VAL A 1013 31.22 -13.54 -18.51
C VAL A 1013 29.73 -13.57 -18.86
N LYS A 1014 28.87 -13.74 -17.85
CA LYS A 1014 27.42 -13.59 -18.00
C LYS A 1014 27.06 -12.11 -17.95
N TYR A 1015 26.49 -11.59 -19.03
CA TYR A 1015 26.17 -10.16 -19.16
C TYR A 1015 24.75 -9.82 -18.72
N VAL A 1016 23.79 -10.73 -18.94
CA VAL A 1016 22.38 -10.54 -18.56
C VAL A 1016 21.69 -11.89 -18.37
N GLU A 1017 20.73 -11.97 -17.46
CA GLU A 1017 19.86 -13.13 -17.29
C GLU A 1017 18.39 -12.75 -17.11
N ALA A 1018 17.49 -13.68 -17.42
CA ALA A 1018 16.07 -13.44 -17.42
C ALA A 1018 15.25 -14.65 -16.98
N LYS A 1019 14.07 -14.34 -16.44
CA LYS A 1019 13.00 -15.30 -16.16
C LYS A 1019 11.72 -14.82 -16.83
N ALA A 1020 11.02 -15.71 -17.52
CA ALA A 1020 9.88 -15.37 -18.34
C ALA A 1020 8.70 -16.33 -18.13
N LEU A 1021 7.50 -15.81 -18.36
CA LEU A 1021 6.25 -16.57 -18.46
C LEU A 1021 5.66 -16.33 -19.85
N PHE A 1022 5.64 -17.38 -20.66
CA PHE A 1022 4.96 -17.43 -21.95
C PHE A 1022 3.57 -18.05 -21.80
N ILE A 1023 2.60 -17.51 -22.53
CA ILE A 1023 1.23 -18.01 -22.55
C ILE A 1023 0.79 -18.20 -24.00
N GLU A 1024 0.25 -19.38 -24.31
CA GLU A 1024 -0.39 -19.64 -25.60
C GLU A 1024 -1.71 -18.85 -25.72
N PRO A 1025 -1.93 -18.04 -26.77
CA PRO A 1025 -3.18 -17.32 -26.98
C PRO A 1025 -4.39 -18.27 -27.04
N LYS A 1026 -5.52 -17.88 -26.41
CA LYS A 1026 -6.75 -18.72 -26.41
C LYS A 1026 -7.28 -19.06 -27.82
N THR A 1027 -6.93 -18.27 -28.82
CA THR A 1027 -7.29 -18.44 -30.23
C THR A 1027 -6.35 -19.38 -31.00
N ALA A 1028 -5.21 -19.80 -30.44
CA ALA A 1028 -4.23 -20.67 -31.12
C ALA A 1028 -4.87 -21.96 -31.68
N GLY A 1029 -5.80 -22.56 -30.92
CA GLY A 1029 -6.56 -23.74 -31.32
C GLY A 1029 -7.56 -23.56 -32.48
N LEU A 1030 -7.76 -22.34 -32.99
CA LEU A 1030 -8.53 -22.10 -34.22
C LEU A 1030 -7.62 -22.29 -35.45
N PHE A 1031 -6.40 -21.76 -35.40
CA PHE A 1031 -5.41 -21.89 -36.47
C PHE A 1031 -4.95 -23.35 -36.69
N SER A 1032 -4.95 -24.18 -35.64
CA SER A 1032 -4.63 -25.62 -35.78
C SER A 1032 -5.82 -26.50 -36.21
N LYS A 1033 -7.07 -26.04 -36.05
CA LYS A 1033 -8.26 -26.82 -36.46
C LYS A 1033 -8.54 -26.78 -37.95
N GLY A 1034 -8.24 -25.68 -38.64
CA GLY A 1034 -8.43 -25.56 -40.09
C GLY A 1034 -7.63 -26.55 -40.96
N GLN A 1035 -6.75 -27.36 -40.35
CA GLN A 1035 -5.87 -28.31 -41.05
C GLN A 1035 -6.27 -29.80 -40.84
N LYS A 1036 -7.32 -30.11 -40.08
CA LYS A 1036 -7.77 -31.51 -39.85
C LYS A 1036 -8.92 -31.99 -40.75
N ASP A 1037 -9.76 -31.08 -41.25
CA ASP A 1037 -10.93 -31.47 -42.06
C ASP A 1037 -10.64 -31.60 -43.57
N THR A 1038 -9.40 -31.28 -44.01
CA THR A 1038 -8.98 -31.33 -45.43
C THR A 1038 -8.22 -32.58 -45.83
N SER A 1039 -7.79 -33.44 -44.89
CA SER A 1039 -7.05 -34.68 -45.19
C SER A 1039 -7.94 -35.91 -45.42
N ALA A 1040 -9.25 -35.72 -45.63
CA ALA A 1040 -10.24 -36.80 -45.55
C ALA A 1040 -11.32 -36.78 -46.66
N LYS A 1041 -10.95 -36.50 -47.92
CA LYS A 1041 -11.74 -36.91 -49.10
C LYS A 1041 -10.95 -36.86 -50.42
N THR A 1042 -11.41 -37.70 -51.35
CA THR A 1042 -11.14 -37.71 -52.80
C THR A 1042 -9.68 -37.64 -53.26
N SER A 1043 -9.08 -38.82 -53.40
CA SER A 1043 -8.20 -39.11 -54.55
C SER A 1043 -9.01 -39.73 -55.69
N PRO A 1044 -8.95 -39.13 -56.90
CA PRO A 1044 -9.12 -39.86 -58.16
C PRO A 1044 -7.77 -40.08 -58.85
N SER A 1045 -7.73 -40.99 -59.81
CA SER A 1045 -6.52 -41.44 -60.52
C SER A 1045 -6.07 -40.49 -61.66
N ILE A 1046 -4.74 -40.31 -61.80
CA ILE A 1046 -3.87 -40.67 -62.97
C ILE A 1046 -4.50 -40.54 -64.39
N PRO A 1047 -3.83 -40.04 -65.47
CA PRO A 1047 -2.37 -39.79 -65.67
C PRO A 1047 -1.94 -38.48 -66.38
N ARG A 1048 -0.72 -37.97 -66.10
CA ARG A 1048 0.48 -38.09 -66.96
C ARG A 1048 1.66 -37.29 -66.38
#